data_AF-A0A937KG60-F1
#
_entry.id   AF-A0A937KG60-F1
#
_cell.length_a   1.000
_cell.length_b   1.000
_cell.length_c   1.000
_cell.angle_alpha   90.00
_cell.angle_beta   90.00
_cell.angle_gamma   90.00
#
_symmetry.space_group_name_H-M   'P 1'
#
loop_
_entity.id
_entity.type
_entity.pdbx_description
1 polymer ?
#
loop_
_entity_poly.entity_id
_entity_poly.type
_entity_poly.pdbx_seq_one_letter_code
_entity_poly.pdbx_strand_id
1 'polypeptide(L)'
;MKIKSFISNLLFFAFTIFFSNEIFSQKKIDEKKLTQTKKYSEIITENAITDSGIFDVHKIDNKYYFEINDSLIGRDMMMVTRVVKMATEIPLSAHKLSEQVIKWEKFDNNILLRVASYSKFANDTLPINEAVSNSNFEPIISSFKIEAKNKEKSSFLIDVTTLFKSDIKVFGFPQSRRKSYKISSLDSKLSFIETIKSFPLNIEVRHIKTYKSSETRNGQISMLLNNSIILLPKNPMKKRYFDQRVGWITSRQIDYGLDNQEAETIRYLRRWRLEVKEEDIEKFKRGELVEPKNPIVFYVDPGTPIKWRKYIKQGIEDWQAAFEEAGFKNAIIAKDPPTKDEDPDWSPEDIRYSVFRYLASTTINANGGQVADPRSGEILQFDVNWYHNVLKLLRNWWVVQTGAVNPNARSIELKNEVMGEGVRFVAAHEVGHAIGLPHNMGSSSAYPVDSLRSKTFTKKFGTAPSIMDYARWNYVAQPGDEGVALMPSYWDTPNIGLYDKYSIKWGYKPILGVSAEEEKKILQGWILEKQDDLTYRYGDPGIDPSSQTEDLGDNAVKASEYGIANLKRIVPELINWSTVDGEDFNDLKEMYNTVLSQFRRYMGHVTNNVGGVYQFYKTSDQNGAVYSHVDKNHQKLCIKFLNTHLFETPDWIIEKNILDKIEFAGITNRIRSIQSSYLNSLLDFGRMARMIENEALNGTNAYTLSQMMNDLKKGLWKELYKKEKIDVYRRNLQRSYINRLGYLMKNQQEIRSGSYWSNYITPIKVDVSDVRSITMSVLVDLKKDILKYSKKYSDKNLKAHLNYCIELINNALITKTN
;
A
#
# COMPACT_ATOMS: atom_id res chain seq x y z
N MET A 1 18.01 -15.87 -63.85
CA MET A 1 18.20 -17.14 -64.59
C MET A 1 16.83 -17.58 -65.09
N LYS A 2 16.68 -17.76 -66.40
CA LYS A 2 15.41 -18.01 -67.12
C LYS A 2 14.90 -19.45 -66.92
N ILE A 3 13.57 -19.64 -67.08
CA ILE A 3 12.84 -20.64 -67.90
C ILE A 3 11.33 -20.49 -67.53
N LYS A 4 10.48 -19.80 -68.33
CA LYS A 4 9.56 -20.30 -69.39
C LYS A 4 8.67 -21.48 -68.94
N SER A 5 7.38 -21.65 -69.28
CA SER A 5 6.34 -20.94 -70.03
C SER A 5 5.16 -21.94 -70.17
N PHE A 6 3.90 -21.51 -69.95
CA PHE A 6 2.66 -21.86 -70.67
C PHE A 6 2.31 -23.32 -71.09
N ILE A 7 1.13 -23.83 -70.68
CA ILE A 7 -0.08 -24.07 -71.54
C ILE A 7 -1.18 -24.90 -70.82
N SER A 8 -2.40 -24.43 -71.06
CA SER A 8 -3.77 -24.98 -70.88
C SER A 8 -3.99 -26.46 -71.22
N ASN A 9 -4.92 -27.13 -70.49
CA ASN A 9 -6.12 -27.71 -71.12
C ASN A 9 -7.26 -28.06 -70.14
N LEU A 10 -8.45 -27.74 -70.63
CA LEU A 10 -9.81 -27.98 -70.14
C LEU A 10 -10.18 -29.47 -70.18
N LEU A 11 -10.99 -29.96 -69.23
CA LEU A 11 -12.13 -30.84 -69.54
C LEU A 11 -13.06 -31.06 -68.33
N PHE A 12 -14.36 -30.86 -68.62
CA PHE A 12 -15.55 -31.23 -67.88
C PHE A 12 -15.52 -32.66 -67.31
N PHE A 13 -16.10 -32.89 -66.13
CA PHE A 13 -17.04 -33.99 -65.89
C PHE A 13 -17.80 -33.80 -64.56
N ALA A 14 -19.12 -33.69 -64.66
CA ALA A 14 -20.05 -33.85 -63.55
C ALA A 14 -20.35 -35.34 -63.36
N PHE A 15 -20.41 -35.84 -62.12
CA PHE A 15 -21.24 -37.00 -61.77
C PHE A 15 -21.57 -37.01 -60.27
N THR A 16 -22.87 -37.00 -60.01
CA THR A 16 -23.59 -37.32 -58.77
C THR A 16 -23.14 -38.61 -58.11
N ILE A 17 -23.08 -38.68 -56.77
CA ILE A 17 -23.24 -39.93 -55.99
C ILE A 17 -23.80 -39.65 -54.57
N PHE A 18 -25.01 -40.16 -54.38
CA PHE A 18 -25.64 -40.79 -53.21
C PHE A 18 -25.61 -40.16 -51.80
N PHE A 19 -26.79 -39.70 -51.39
CA PHE A 19 -27.27 -39.77 -50.01
C PHE A 19 -27.37 -41.23 -49.56
N SER A 20 -26.58 -41.61 -48.54
CA SER A 20 -26.84 -42.80 -47.72
C SER A 20 -27.68 -42.38 -46.50
N ASN A 21 -28.95 -42.79 -46.52
CA ASN A 21 -29.79 -42.82 -45.34
C ASN A 21 -29.30 -43.95 -44.42
N GLU A 22 -28.44 -43.64 -43.44
CA GLU A 22 -28.32 -44.47 -42.25
C GLU A 22 -29.28 -43.95 -41.18
N ILE A 23 -30.40 -44.67 -41.10
CA ILE A 23 -31.35 -44.66 -40.00
C ILE A 23 -30.60 -45.19 -38.76
N PHE A 24 -30.01 -44.28 -37.98
CA PHE A 24 -29.66 -44.59 -36.60
C PHE A 24 -30.94 -44.56 -35.78
N SER A 25 -31.50 -45.75 -35.58
CA SER A 25 -32.53 -46.08 -34.61
C SER A 25 -32.34 -45.30 -33.31
N GLN A 26 -33.29 -44.42 -33.00
CA GLN A 26 -33.49 -43.89 -31.66
C GLN A 26 -33.69 -45.08 -30.72
N LYS A 27 -32.64 -45.44 -29.98
CA LYS A 27 -32.83 -46.17 -28.73
C LYS A 27 -33.67 -45.25 -27.85
N LYS A 28 -34.97 -45.55 -27.69
CA LYS A 28 -35.83 -44.96 -26.66
C LYS A 28 -35.05 -45.04 -25.35
N ILE A 29 -34.47 -43.92 -24.94
CA ILE A 29 -34.11 -43.71 -23.56
C ILE A 29 -35.45 -43.63 -22.85
N ASP A 30 -35.70 -44.53 -21.91
CA ASP A 30 -36.84 -44.44 -21.02
C ASP A 30 -36.92 -43.02 -20.44
N GLU A 31 -37.89 -42.24 -20.92
CA GLU A 31 -38.25 -40.90 -20.42
C GLU A 31 -38.78 -40.94 -18.96
N LYS A 32 -38.72 -42.11 -18.29
CA LYS A 32 -39.17 -42.35 -16.91
C LYS A 32 -38.07 -42.34 -15.85
N LYS A 33 -36.91 -41.72 -16.11
CA LYS A 33 -35.95 -41.31 -15.07
C LYS A 33 -35.65 -39.81 -15.09
N LEU A 34 -36.67 -38.99 -15.31
CA LEU A 34 -36.63 -37.58 -14.93
C LEU A 34 -36.73 -37.48 -13.40
N THR A 35 -35.56 -37.30 -12.78
CA THR A 35 -35.28 -36.83 -11.41
C THR A 35 -36.51 -36.50 -10.57
N GLN A 36 -37.00 -37.48 -9.80
CA GLN A 36 -37.82 -37.19 -8.63
C GLN A 36 -36.92 -36.45 -7.62
N THR A 37 -37.11 -35.14 -7.45
CA THR A 37 -36.51 -34.39 -6.33
C THR A 37 -36.97 -35.08 -5.04
N LYS A 38 -36.02 -35.41 -4.16
CA LYS A 38 -36.33 -36.04 -2.87
C LYS A 38 -37.18 -35.08 -2.03
N LYS A 39 -37.95 -35.61 -1.08
CA LYS A 39 -38.68 -34.73 -0.16
C LYS A 39 -37.69 -34.03 0.76
N TYR A 40 -37.96 -32.78 1.12
CA TYR A 40 -37.07 -31.98 1.97
C TYR A 40 -36.74 -32.70 3.30
N SER A 41 -37.74 -33.27 3.97
CA SER A 41 -37.59 -34.02 5.23
C SER A 41 -36.83 -35.35 5.11
N GLU A 42 -36.67 -35.89 3.89
CA GLU A 42 -35.82 -37.07 3.64
C GLU A 42 -34.34 -36.71 3.60
N ILE A 43 -34.01 -35.44 3.36
CA ILE A 43 -32.64 -34.94 3.34
C ILE A 43 -32.34 -34.27 4.67
N ILE A 44 -33.14 -33.26 5.05
CA ILE A 44 -33.01 -32.54 6.31
C ILE A 44 -33.83 -33.26 7.37
N THR A 45 -33.16 -34.18 8.07
CA THR A 45 -33.73 -34.99 9.15
C THR A 45 -33.59 -34.28 10.50
N GLU A 46 -34.18 -34.83 11.57
CA GLU A 46 -34.06 -34.31 12.95
C GLU A 46 -32.60 -34.25 13.45
N ASN A 47 -31.70 -35.02 12.85
CA ASN A 47 -30.27 -35.01 13.17
C ASN A 47 -29.51 -33.84 12.51
N ALA A 48 -30.18 -33.02 11.69
CA ALA A 48 -29.54 -31.90 11.01
C ALA A 48 -29.23 -30.76 12.00
N ILE A 49 -27.97 -30.35 12.05
CA ILE A 49 -27.57 -29.14 12.75
C ILE A 49 -27.78 -27.98 11.79
N THR A 50 -28.69 -27.07 12.12
CA THR A 50 -29.02 -25.92 11.28
C THR A 50 -28.49 -24.65 11.91
N ASP A 51 -27.76 -23.88 11.12
CA ASP A 51 -27.36 -22.51 11.45
C ASP A 51 -28.13 -21.55 10.53
N SER A 52 -28.87 -20.62 11.12
CA SER A 52 -29.82 -19.75 10.41
C SER A 52 -29.28 -18.35 10.23
N GLY A 53 -29.38 -17.85 9.00
CA GLY A 53 -28.92 -16.52 8.64
C GLY A 53 -29.42 -16.15 7.25
N ILE A 54 -28.56 -15.57 6.42
CA ILE A 54 -28.95 -15.22 5.05
C ILE A 54 -29.35 -16.45 4.23
N PHE A 55 -28.60 -17.55 4.34
CA PHE A 55 -29.04 -18.88 3.97
C PHE A 55 -29.16 -19.71 5.23
N ASP A 56 -30.11 -20.64 5.29
CA ASP A 56 -30.00 -21.68 6.32
C ASP A 56 -28.91 -22.66 5.87
N VAL A 57 -27.98 -22.97 6.78
CA VAL A 57 -26.87 -23.89 6.56
C VAL A 57 -27.16 -25.14 7.36
N HIS A 58 -27.42 -26.25 6.68
CA HIS A 58 -27.67 -27.54 7.33
C HIS A 58 -26.44 -28.42 7.23
N LYS A 59 -25.99 -28.95 8.38
CA LYS A 59 -24.97 -29.98 8.46
C LYS A 59 -25.61 -31.32 8.83
N ILE A 60 -25.37 -32.33 7.99
CA ILE A 60 -25.82 -33.71 8.20
C ILE A 60 -24.65 -34.62 7.92
N ASP A 61 -24.22 -35.35 8.93
CA ASP A 61 -22.97 -36.10 8.93
C ASP A 61 -21.77 -35.23 8.48
N ASN A 62 -21.22 -35.53 7.30
CA ASN A 62 -20.08 -34.85 6.69
C ASN A 62 -20.47 -33.97 5.49
N LYS A 63 -21.77 -33.70 5.31
CA LYS A 63 -22.32 -32.88 4.23
C LYS A 63 -22.86 -31.56 4.74
N TYR A 64 -22.68 -30.54 3.91
CA TYR A 64 -23.22 -29.20 4.12
C TYR A 64 -24.17 -28.85 2.99
N TYR A 65 -25.35 -28.38 3.36
CA TYR A 65 -26.37 -27.93 2.45
C TYR A 65 -26.66 -26.44 2.67
N PHE A 66 -26.83 -25.71 1.57
CA PHE A 66 -27.42 -24.37 1.61
C PHE A 66 -28.88 -24.46 1.25
N GLU A 67 -29.74 -23.89 2.09
CA GLU A 67 -31.13 -23.61 1.78
C GLU A 67 -31.26 -22.12 1.42
N ILE A 68 -31.45 -21.85 0.12
CA ILE A 68 -31.45 -20.51 -0.45
C ILE A 68 -32.88 -20.09 -0.76
N ASN A 69 -33.36 -19.02 -0.14
CA ASN A 69 -34.66 -18.44 -0.45
C ASN A 69 -34.69 -17.87 -1.88
N ASP A 70 -35.81 -18.05 -2.59
CA ASP A 70 -35.97 -17.60 -3.98
C ASP A 70 -35.72 -16.09 -4.15
N SER A 71 -36.00 -15.26 -3.13
CA SER A 71 -35.73 -13.82 -3.15
C SER A 71 -34.24 -13.43 -3.16
N LEU A 72 -33.35 -14.38 -2.87
CA LEU A 72 -31.89 -14.21 -2.91
C LEU A 72 -31.28 -14.69 -4.23
N ILE A 73 -32.04 -15.41 -5.06
CA ILE A 73 -31.60 -15.79 -6.41
C ILE A 73 -31.47 -14.52 -7.27
N GLY A 74 -30.34 -14.42 -7.99
CA GLY A 74 -29.97 -13.25 -8.80
C GLY A 74 -29.43 -12.06 -8.01
N ARG A 75 -29.45 -12.10 -6.67
CA ARG A 75 -28.88 -11.02 -5.84
C ARG A 75 -27.35 -11.05 -5.90
N ASP A 76 -26.77 -9.87 -6.00
CA ASP A 76 -25.32 -9.70 -5.90
C ASP A 76 -24.81 -10.01 -4.50
N MET A 77 -23.78 -10.84 -4.43
CA MET A 77 -23.05 -11.13 -3.20
C MET A 77 -21.55 -10.98 -3.45
N MET A 78 -20.79 -10.55 -2.45
CA MET A 78 -19.34 -10.48 -2.52
C MET A 78 -18.72 -11.72 -1.89
N MET A 79 -17.86 -12.42 -2.64
CA MET A 79 -16.99 -13.48 -2.12
C MET A 79 -15.63 -12.88 -1.76
N VAL A 80 -15.27 -12.90 -0.48
CA VAL A 80 -13.97 -12.43 0.02
C VAL A 80 -13.20 -13.58 0.65
N THR A 81 -12.03 -13.89 0.11
CA THR A 81 -11.14 -14.94 0.64
C THR A 81 -10.05 -14.32 1.50
N ARG A 82 -9.90 -14.82 2.73
CA ARG A 82 -8.87 -14.39 3.69
C ARG A 82 -8.06 -15.57 4.24
N VAL A 83 -6.81 -15.32 4.59
CA VAL A 83 -5.98 -16.27 5.36
C VAL A 83 -6.17 -15.99 6.84
N VAL A 84 -6.68 -16.98 7.58
CA VAL A 84 -6.85 -16.92 9.04
C VAL A 84 -5.60 -17.42 9.74
N LYS A 85 -5.06 -18.56 9.31
CA LYS A 85 -3.82 -19.16 9.83
C LYS A 85 -3.01 -19.74 8.67
N MET A 86 -1.69 -19.65 8.74
CA MET A 86 -0.77 -20.20 7.74
C MET A 86 0.33 -20.99 8.45
N ALA A 87 0.84 -22.03 7.78
CA ALA A 87 2.05 -22.72 8.24
C ALA A 87 3.23 -21.74 8.36
N THR A 88 4.09 -21.96 9.36
CA THR A 88 5.20 -21.08 9.78
C THR A 88 6.20 -20.76 8.66
N GLU A 89 6.23 -21.58 7.60
CA GLU A 89 7.20 -21.53 6.51
C GLU A 89 6.93 -20.38 5.52
N ILE A 90 5.78 -19.70 5.58
CA ILE A 90 5.43 -18.62 4.65
C ILE A 90 5.03 -17.33 5.39
N PRO A 91 5.83 -16.25 5.30
CA PRO A 91 5.44 -14.96 5.87
C PRO A 91 4.28 -14.37 5.06
N LEU A 92 3.20 -14.01 5.77
CA LEU A 92 2.04 -13.39 5.16
C LEU A 92 2.15 -11.86 5.24
N SER A 93 2.29 -11.20 4.10
CA SER A 93 2.29 -9.74 4.00
C SER A 93 0.90 -9.13 3.81
N ALA A 94 -0.14 -9.95 3.52
CA ALA A 94 -1.52 -9.51 3.37
C ALA A 94 -2.52 -10.64 3.65
N HIS A 95 -3.55 -10.34 4.46
CA HIS A 95 -4.60 -11.28 4.88
C HIS A 95 -5.69 -11.52 3.85
N LYS A 96 -6.10 -10.51 3.08
CA LYS A 96 -7.07 -10.65 1.98
C LYS A 96 -6.38 -11.18 0.72
N LEU A 97 -6.89 -12.27 0.15
CA LEU A 97 -6.33 -12.93 -1.04
C LEU A 97 -7.07 -12.56 -2.33
N SER A 98 -8.40 -12.48 -2.27
CA SER A 98 -9.26 -12.17 -3.40
C SER A 98 -10.61 -11.60 -2.95
N GLU A 99 -11.27 -10.90 -3.87
CA GLU A 99 -12.58 -10.27 -3.71
C GLU A 99 -13.26 -10.32 -5.08
N GLN A 100 -14.43 -10.95 -5.20
CA GLN A 100 -15.19 -11.08 -6.44
C GLN A 100 -16.70 -11.04 -6.19
N VAL A 101 -17.47 -10.42 -7.08
CA VAL A 101 -18.93 -10.48 -7.00
C VAL A 101 -19.40 -11.81 -7.58
N ILE A 102 -20.29 -12.48 -6.86
CA ILE A 102 -20.91 -13.74 -7.23
C ILE A 102 -22.43 -13.61 -7.22
N LYS A 103 -23.09 -14.45 -8.01
CA LYS A 103 -24.55 -14.57 -8.06
C LYS A 103 -24.94 -16.04 -8.06
N TRP A 104 -26.05 -16.34 -7.38
CA TRP A 104 -26.73 -17.63 -7.49
C TRP A 104 -27.86 -17.48 -8.51
N GLU A 105 -27.81 -18.23 -9.60
CA GLU A 105 -28.80 -18.17 -10.68
C GLU A 105 -29.51 -19.50 -10.80
N LYS A 106 -30.83 -19.50 -10.96
CA LYS A 106 -31.59 -20.72 -11.25
C LYS A 106 -31.57 -20.99 -12.75
N PHE A 107 -31.11 -22.18 -13.14
CA PHE A 107 -31.09 -22.64 -14.53
C PHE A 107 -31.58 -24.09 -14.61
N ASP A 108 -32.71 -24.31 -15.27
CA ASP A 108 -33.45 -25.58 -15.27
C ASP A 108 -33.67 -26.13 -13.84
N ASN A 109 -33.17 -27.34 -13.57
CA ASN A 109 -33.23 -28.01 -12.27
C ASN A 109 -31.96 -27.80 -11.43
N ASN A 110 -31.17 -26.77 -11.75
CA ASN A 110 -29.92 -26.46 -11.06
C ASN A 110 -29.91 -25.02 -10.54
N ILE A 111 -29.08 -24.80 -9.52
CA ILE A 111 -28.59 -23.48 -9.13
C ILE A 111 -27.15 -23.37 -9.62
N LEU A 112 -26.85 -22.33 -10.39
CA LEU A 112 -25.53 -21.98 -10.87
C LEU A 112 -24.91 -20.95 -9.94
N LEU A 113 -23.62 -21.11 -9.63
CA LEU A 113 -22.80 -20.08 -9.01
C LEU A 113 -22.00 -19.38 -10.11
N ARG A 114 -22.21 -18.09 -10.29
CA ARG A 114 -21.58 -17.26 -11.32
C ARG A 114 -20.73 -16.17 -10.72
N VAL A 115 -19.76 -15.67 -11.50
CA VAL A 115 -18.99 -14.47 -11.17
C VAL A 115 -19.48 -13.30 -12.02
N ALA A 116 -19.92 -12.25 -11.34
CA ALA A 116 -20.33 -11.00 -11.96
C ALA A 116 -19.16 -10.00 -11.97
N SER A 117 -19.07 -9.21 -13.03
CA SER A 117 -18.10 -8.12 -13.15
C SER A 117 -18.81 -6.81 -13.40
N TYR A 118 -18.51 -5.83 -12.56
CA TYR A 118 -18.98 -4.46 -12.70
C TYR A 118 -17.88 -3.52 -13.20
N SER A 119 -16.79 -4.06 -13.77
CA SER A 119 -15.67 -3.26 -14.29
C SER A 119 -16.03 -2.50 -15.57
N LYS A 120 -17.06 -2.95 -16.29
CA LYS A 120 -17.64 -2.27 -17.44
C LYS A 120 -19.11 -1.99 -17.14
N PHE A 121 -19.59 -0.81 -17.50
CA PHE A 121 -20.92 -0.33 -17.15
C PHE A 121 -21.53 0.45 -18.31
N ALA A 122 -22.86 0.41 -18.42
CA ALA A 122 -23.67 1.34 -19.18
C ALA A 122 -25.05 1.39 -18.51
N ASN A 123 -25.69 2.55 -18.51
CA ASN A 123 -27.05 2.70 -17.99
C ASN A 123 -28.01 1.76 -18.73
N ASP A 124 -28.88 1.04 -18.01
CA ASP A 124 -29.81 0.05 -18.55
C ASP A 124 -30.88 0.66 -19.47
N THR A 125 -31.11 1.97 -19.38
CA THR A 125 -31.98 2.69 -20.31
C THR A 125 -31.34 2.93 -21.69
N LEU A 126 -30.03 2.67 -21.85
CA LEU A 126 -29.30 2.94 -23.10
C LEU A 126 -29.15 1.65 -23.93
N PRO A 127 -29.30 1.71 -25.28
CA PRO A 127 -29.12 0.54 -26.14
C PRO A 127 -27.75 -0.15 -25.98
N ILE A 128 -26.68 0.61 -25.74
CA ILE A 128 -25.33 0.08 -25.57
C ILE A 128 -25.18 -0.85 -24.34
N ASN A 129 -26.12 -0.81 -23.39
CA ASN A 129 -26.16 -1.76 -22.29
C ASN A 129 -26.24 -3.22 -22.76
N GLU A 130 -26.93 -3.49 -23.87
CA GLU A 130 -26.98 -4.83 -24.46
C GLU A 130 -25.58 -5.29 -24.91
N ALA A 131 -24.84 -4.43 -25.60
CA ALA A 131 -23.48 -4.72 -26.03
C ALA A 131 -22.52 -4.92 -24.85
N VAL A 132 -22.65 -4.13 -23.79
CA VAL A 132 -21.88 -4.28 -22.54
C VAL A 132 -22.20 -5.62 -21.88
N SER A 133 -23.48 -6.00 -21.79
CA SER A 133 -23.93 -7.27 -21.22
C SER A 133 -23.41 -8.46 -22.03
N ASN A 134 -23.52 -8.41 -23.37
CA ASN A 134 -22.99 -9.43 -24.28
C ASN A 134 -21.45 -9.56 -24.17
N SER A 135 -20.75 -8.46 -23.90
CA SER A 135 -19.30 -8.42 -23.73
C SER A 135 -18.82 -8.74 -22.32
N ASN A 136 -19.73 -8.99 -21.38
CA ASN A 136 -19.48 -9.33 -19.98
C ASN A 136 -20.22 -10.61 -19.58
N PHE A 137 -20.13 -11.66 -20.41
CA PHE A 137 -20.69 -12.95 -20.04
C PHE A 137 -20.12 -13.42 -18.70
N GLU A 138 -20.99 -13.50 -17.69
CA GLU A 138 -20.63 -13.93 -16.35
C GLU A 138 -20.24 -15.43 -16.38
N PRO A 139 -19.03 -15.85 -15.99
CA PRO A 139 -18.66 -17.25 -16.05
C PRO A 139 -19.35 -18.10 -14.97
N ILE A 140 -19.73 -19.33 -15.31
CA ILE A 140 -20.22 -20.33 -14.35
C ILE A 140 -19.03 -20.94 -13.62
N ILE A 141 -19.01 -20.84 -12.30
CA ILE A 141 -17.96 -21.40 -11.43
C ILE A 141 -18.33 -22.80 -10.95
N SER A 142 -19.60 -23.02 -10.66
CA SER A 142 -20.14 -24.31 -10.22
C SER A 142 -21.62 -24.42 -10.53
N SER A 143 -22.12 -25.64 -10.62
CA SER A 143 -23.53 -25.97 -10.82
C SER A 143 -23.97 -26.97 -9.76
N PHE A 144 -25.14 -26.75 -9.18
CA PHE A 144 -25.69 -27.53 -8.08
C PHE A 144 -27.07 -28.02 -8.47
N LYS A 145 -27.27 -29.34 -8.43
CA LYS A 145 -28.63 -29.89 -8.57
C LYS A 145 -29.49 -29.44 -7.39
N ILE A 146 -30.73 -29.06 -7.67
CA ILE A 146 -31.72 -28.81 -6.61
C ILE A 146 -32.10 -30.18 -6.02
N GLU A 147 -31.67 -30.44 -4.79
CA GLU A 147 -31.89 -31.72 -4.11
C GLU A 147 -33.33 -31.85 -3.60
N ALA A 148 -33.84 -30.76 -3.04
CA ALA A 148 -35.22 -30.61 -2.59
C ALA A 148 -35.68 -29.14 -2.66
N LYS A 149 -36.99 -28.93 -2.57
CA LYS A 149 -37.62 -27.61 -2.43
C LYS A 149 -38.38 -27.57 -1.11
N ASN A 150 -38.21 -26.50 -0.35
CA ASN A 150 -39.04 -26.23 0.81
C ASN A 150 -40.12 -25.24 0.40
N LYS A 151 -41.37 -25.70 0.35
CA LYS A 151 -42.50 -24.88 -0.10
C LYS A 151 -42.88 -23.81 0.92
N GLU A 152 -42.68 -24.08 2.21
CA GLU A 152 -43.05 -23.15 3.29
C GLU A 152 -42.12 -21.95 3.32
N LYS A 153 -40.82 -22.18 3.16
CA LYS A 153 -39.79 -21.13 3.09
C LYS A 153 -39.55 -20.58 1.69
N SER A 154 -40.21 -21.12 0.66
CA SER A 154 -40.00 -20.79 -0.76
C SER A 154 -38.50 -20.79 -1.13
N SER A 155 -37.82 -21.90 -0.84
CA SER A 155 -36.36 -22.03 -0.92
C SER A 155 -35.93 -23.33 -1.63
N PHE A 156 -34.68 -23.32 -2.10
CA PHE A 156 -34.03 -24.45 -2.77
C PHE A 156 -32.91 -25.01 -1.90
N LEU A 157 -32.84 -26.33 -1.79
CA LEU A 157 -31.77 -27.02 -1.06
C LEU A 157 -30.70 -27.54 -2.03
N ILE A 158 -29.44 -27.19 -1.80
CA ILE A 158 -28.28 -27.60 -2.61
C ILE A 158 -27.14 -28.14 -1.76
N ASP A 159 -26.44 -29.20 -2.20
CA ASP A 159 -25.23 -29.75 -1.53
C ASP A 159 -23.99 -28.96 -1.94
N VAL A 160 -23.41 -28.19 -1.01
CA VAL A 160 -22.23 -27.33 -1.26
C VAL A 160 -20.92 -27.94 -0.78
N THR A 161 -20.95 -29.19 -0.29
CA THR A 161 -19.78 -29.86 0.31
C THR A 161 -18.59 -29.88 -0.65
N THR A 162 -18.83 -30.20 -1.93
CA THR A 162 -17.78 -30.30 -2.95
C THR A 162 -17.19 -28.95 -3.31
N LEU A 163 -17.99 -27.86 -3.27
CA LEU A 163 -17.53 -26.51 -3.59
C LEU A 163 -16.36 -26.11 -2.69
N PHE A 164 -16.52 -26.33 -1.38
CA PHE A 164 -15.55 -25.91 -0.38
C PHE A 164 -14.47 -26.97 -0.08
N LYS A 165 -14.64 -28.23 -0.49
CA LYS A 165 -13.55 -29.23 -0.46
C LYS A 165 -12.62 -29.12 -1.67
N SER A 166 -13.14 -28.72 -2.83
CA SER A 166 -12.39 -28.60 -4.10
C SER A 166 -11.49 -27.36 -4.17
N ASP A 167 -10.59 -27.34 -5.16
CA ASP A 167 -9.72 -26.19 -5.42
C ASP A 167 -10.36 -25.24 -6.44
N ILE A 168 -11.17 -24.30 -5.96
CA ILE A 168 -11.82 -23.31 -6.82
C ILE A 168 -10.91 -22.10 -6.95
N LYS A 169 -10.41 -21.83 -8.16
CA LYS A 169 -9.44 -20.76 -8.39
C LYS A 169 -9.93 -19.35 -8.03
N VAL A 170 -11.23 -19.11 -8.19
CA VAL A 170 -11.89 -17.80 -7.97
C VAL A 170 -11.78 -17.32 -6.52
N PHE A 171 -11.89 -18.24 -5.56
CA PHE A 171 -11.90 -17.96 -4.11
C PHE A 171 -10.97 -18.93 -3.34
N GLY A 172 -9.92 -19.38 -4.02
CA GLY A 172 -8.85 -20.20 -3.48
C GLY A 172 -7.53 -19.43 -3.50
N PHE A 173 -6.41 -20.14 -3.41
CA PHE A 173 -5.11 -19.47 -3.38
C PHE A 173 -4.77 -18.77 -4.72
N PRO A 174 -4.39 -17.47 -4.75
CA PRO A 174 -4.18 -16.72 -5.99
C PRO A 174 -3.08 -17.28 -6.90
N GLN A 175 -3.28 -17.21 -8.22
CA GLN A 175 -2.36 -17.79 -9.21
C GLN A 175 -0.94 -17.20 -9.17
N SER A 176 -0.80 -15.89 -8.90
CA SER A 176 0.51 -15.25 -8.75
C SER A 176 1.30 -15.86 -7.60
N ARG A 177 0.66 -16.04 -6.43
CA ARG A 177 1.26 -16.70 -5.28
C ARG A 177 1.55 -18.17 -5.53
N ARG A 178 0.66 -18.88 -6.24
CA ARG A 178 0.92 -20.27 -6.66
C ARG A 178 2.22 -20.41 -7.45
N LYS A 179 2.50 -19.48 -8.38
CA LYS A 179 3.76 -19.46 -9.14
C LYS A 179 4.97 -19.23 -8.22
N SER A 180 4.90 -18.24 -7.32
CA SER A 180 5.98 -17.93 -6.38
C SER A 180 6.31 -19.11 -5.45
N TYR A 181 5.30 -19.82 -4.97
CA TYR A 181 5.48 -20.98 -4.07
C TYR A 181 5.50 -22.33 -4.80
N LYS A 182 5.61 -22.32 -6.13
CA LYS A 182 5.61 -23.53 -6.99
C LYS A 182 4.54 -24.56 -6.59
N ILE A 183 3.32 -24.08 -6.35
CA ILE A 183 2.17 -24.92 -6.01
C ILE A 183 1.70 -25.67 -7.26
N SER A 184 1.54 -26.99 -7.16
CA SER A 184 1.09 -27.86 -8.26
C SER A 184 -0.41 -28.18 -8.18
N SER A 185 -0.89 -28.71 -7.05
CA SER A 185 -2.30 -29.09 -6.86
C SER A 185 -2.72 -29.08 -5.39
N LEU A 186 -4.03 -29.09 -5.16
CA LEU A 186 -4.62 -29.28 -3.82
C LEU A 186 -4.58 -30.77 -3.45
N ASP A 187 -4.18 -31.07 -2.22
CA ASP A 187 -4.36 -32.37 -1.59
C ASP A 187 -5.72 -32.42 -0.89
N SER A 188 -6.71 -33.03 -1.56
CA SER A 188 -8.08 -33.13 -1.05
C SER A 188 -8.21 -34.02 0.19
N LYS A 189 -7.27 -34.94 0.43
CA LYS A 189 -7.28 -35.81 1.62
C LYS A 189 -6.83 -35.07 2.88
N LEU A 190 -6.09 -33.98 2.71
CA LEU A 190 -5.59 -33.11 3.77
C LEU A 190 -6.28 -31.74 3.79
N SER A 191 -7.46 -31.65 3.18
CA SER A 191 -8.25 -30.43 3.09
C SER A 191 -9.67 -30.67 3.61
N PHE A 192 -10.11 -29.85 4.57
CA PHE A 192 -11.31 -30.11 5.36
C PHE A 192 -12.11 -28.83 5.55
N ILE A 193 -13.44 -28.94 5.59
CA ILE A 193 -14.31 -27.84 6.05
C ILE A 193 -14.30 -27.87 7.58
N GLU A 194 -13.83 -26.80 8.21
CA GLU A 194 -13.80 -26.65 9.66
C GLU A 194 -15.21 -26.29 10.14
N THR A 195 -15.75 -25.19 9.62
CA THR A 195 -17.11 -24.71 9.93
C THR A 195 -17.70 -23.96 8.74
N ILE A 196 -19.03 -23.93 8.67
CA ILE A 196 -19.77 -22.95 7.89
C ILE A 196 -20.76 -22.31 8.84
N LYS A 197 -20.70 -20.98 8.95
CA LYS A 197 -21.61 -20.21 9.79
C LYS A 197 -22.44 -19.26 8.95
N SER A 198 -23.71 -19.10 9.31
CA SER A 198 -24.62 -18.17 8.65
C SER A 198 -24.96 -17.01 9.56
N PHE A 199 -24.81 -15.80 9.05
CA PHE A 199 -25.19 -14.56 9.70
C PHE A 199 -26.25 -13.84 8.86
N PRO A 200 -26.96 -12.84 9.41
CA PRO A 200 -28.03 -12.16 8.69
C PRO A 200 -27.63 -11.56 7.34
N LEU A 201 -26.35 -11.17 7.16
CA LEU A 201 -25.86 -10.51 5.94
C LEU A 201 -24.68 -11.22 5.28
N ASN A 202 -24.15 -12.30 5.87
CA ASN A 202 -23.03 -13.04 5.31
C ASN A 202 -22.99 -14.52 5.73
N ILE A 203 -22.23 -15.31 5.00
CA ILE A 203 -21.88 -16.69 5.36
C ILE A 203 -20.37 -16.79 5.43
N GLU A 204 -19.85 -17.35 6.51
CA GLU A 204 -18.42 -17.55 6.73
C GLU A 204 -18.07 -19.03 6.62
N VAL A 205 -17.24 -19.37 5.63
CA VAL A 205 -16.78 -20.74 5.39
C VAL A 205 -15.32 -20.85 5.75
N ARG A 206 -15.03 -21.51 6.88
CA ARG A 206 -13.67 -21.80 7.32
C ARG A 206 -13.27 -23.19 6.91
N HIS A 207 -12.13 -23.29 6.23
CA HIS A 207 -11.65 -24.55 5.72
C HIS A 207 -10.12 -24.60 5.60
N ILE A 208 -9.58 -25.78 5.89
CA ILE A 208 -8.16 -26.09 5.74
C ILE A 208 -7.92 -26.48 4.28
N LYS A 209 -6.94 -25.83 3.65
CA LYS A 209 -6.47 -26.15 2.30
C LYS A 209 -5.00 -26.50 2.36
N THR A 210 -4.68 -27.70 1.88
CA THR A 210 -3.30 -28.19 1.78
C THR A 210 -2.92 -28.33 0.32
N TYR A 211 -1.89 -27.62 -0.10
CA TYR A 211 -1.39 -27.60 -1.47
C TYR A 211 -0.02 -28.29 -1.55
N LYS A 212 0.23 -29.07 -2.61
CA LYS A 212 1.56 -29.63 -2.89
C LYS A 212 2.49 -28.54 -3.43
N SER A 213 3.70 -28.44 -2.90
CA SER A 213 4.70 -27.44 -3.27
C SER A 213 6.12 -28.02 -3.24
N SER A 214 6.94 -27.68 -4.24
CA SER A 214 8.35 -28.07 -4.27
C SER A 214 9.30 -27.06 -3.59
N GLU A 215 8.79 -25.93 -3.08
CA GLU A 215 9.59 -24.91 -2.38
C GLU A 215 9.67 -25.13 -0.87
N THR A 216 8.71 -25.86 -0.29
CA THR A 216 8.64 -26.10 1.16
C THR A 216 9.37 -27.37 1.58
N ARG A 217 9.94 -27.37 2.78
CA ARG A 217 10.67 -28.53 3.35
C ARG A 217 9.81 -29.79 3.42
N ASN A 218 8.52 -29.64 3.71
CA ASN A 218 7.59 -30.75 3.87
C ASN A 218 6.84 -31.11 2.56
N GLY A 219 7.20 -30.49 1.43
CA GLY A 219 6.57 -30.73 0.14
C GLY A 219 5.12 -30.23 0.02
N GLN A 220 4.62 -29.52 1.03
CA GLN A 220 3.22 -29.09 1.15
C GLN A 220 3.10 -27.75 1.88
N ILE A 221 2.03 -27.02 1.57
CA ILE A 221 1.62 -25.77 2.20
C ILE A 221 0.19 -25.92 2.70
N SER A 222 0.00 -25.91 4.01
CA SER A 222 -1.33 -25.91 4.63
C SER A 222 -1.69 -24.52 5.16
N MET A 223 -2.94 -24.12 4.95
CA MET A 223 -3.49 -22.87 5.46
C MET A 223 -4.96 -23.02 5.84
N LEU A 224 -5.37 -22.29 6.86
CA LEU A 224 -6.77 -22.08 7.18
C LEU A 224 -7.25 -20.84 6.42
N LEU A 225 -8.12 -21.06 5.44
CA LEU A 225 -8.79 -20.01 4.70
C LEU A 225 -10.16 -19.75 5.30
N ASN A 226 -10.62 -18.52 5.15
CA ASN A 226 -11.99 -18.12 5.39
C ASN A 226 -12.56 -17.47 4.12
N ASN A 227 -13.70 -17.99 3.66
CA ASN A 227 -14.44 -17.49 2.52
C ASN A 227 -15.75 -16.88 3.01
N SER A 228 -15.85 -15.56 2.86
CA SER A 228 -16.97 -14.74 3.29
C SER A 228 -17.87 -14.46 2.10
N ILE A 229 -19.14 -14.91 2.14
CA ILE A 229 -20.17 -14.60 1.14
C ILE A 229 -21.07 -13.52 1.71
N ILE A 230 -20.93 -12.29 1.25
CA ILE A 230 -21.57 -11.10 1.83
C ILE A 230 -22.68 -10.62 0.90
N LEU A 231 -23.88 -10.38 1.41
CA LEU A 231 -24.95 -9.78 0.62
C LEU A 231 -24.65 -8.32 0.31
N LEU A 232 -24.67 -7.96 -0.98
CA LEU A 232 -24.57 -6.55 -1.34
C LEU A 232 -25.92 -5.84 -1.16
N PRO A 233 -25.88 -4.53 -0.82
CA PRO A 233 -27.10 -3.72 -0.69
C PRO A 233 -28.00 -3.85 -1.93
N LYS A 234 -29.31 -3.93 -1.71
CA LYS A 234 -30.26 -4.00 -2.84
C LYS A 234 -30.18 -2.75 -3.71
N ASN A 235 -30.12 -1.59 -3.06
CA ASN A 235 -29.97 -0.28 -3.69
C ASN A 235 -28.55 0.24 -3.44
N PRO A 236 -27.68 0.32 -4.46
CA PRO A 236 -26.34 0.86 -4.30
C PRO A 236 -26.37 2.30 -3.77
N MET A 237 -25.42 2.67 -2.89
CA MET A 237 -25.26 4.05 -2.43
C MET A 237 -25.03 5.02 -3.61
N LYS A 238 -25.50 6.27 -3.49
CA LYS A 238 -25.15 7.34 -4.44
C LYS A 238 -23.63 7.51 -4.53
N LYS A 239 -23.08 7.29 -5.73
CA LYS A 239 -21.66 7.49 -6.06
C LYS A 239 -21.28 8.95 -5.84
N ARG A 240 -20.06 9.18 -5.36
CA ARG A 240 -19.39 10.50 -5.41
C ARG A 240 -18.19 10.38 -6.33
N TYR A 241 -18.11 11.21 -7.37
CA TYR A 241 -17.02 11.13 -8.34
C TYR A 241 -15.70 11.61 -7.73
N PHE A 242 -14.62 10.96 -8.15
CA PHE A 242 -13.28 11.23 -7.67
C PHE A 242 -12.66 12.45 -8.37
N ASP A 243 -11.90 13.24 -7.60
CA ASP A 243 -11.01 14.28 -8.10
C ASP A 243 -9.62 14.07 -7.53
N GLN A 244 -8.59 13.99 -8.37
CA GLN A 244 -7.21 13.69 -7.95
C GLN A 244 -6.58 14.75 -7.05
N ARG A 245 -7.15 15.95 -6.99
CA ARG A 245 -6.70 17.02 -6.08
C ARG A 245 -7.04 16.74 -4.62
N VAL A 246 -7.95 15.79 -4.34
CA VAL A 246 -8.31 15.34 -2.99
C VAL A 246 -8.08 13.83 -2.90
N GLY A 247 -7.12 13.44 -2.07
CA GLY A 247 -6.75 12.03 -1.85
C GLY A 247 -7.93 11.19 -1.36
N TRP A 248 -8.28 10.16 -2.14
CA TRP A 248 -9.34 9.21 -1.78
C TRP A 248 -9.08 7.81 -2.36
N ILE A 249 -9.43 6.76 -1.62
CA ILE A 249 -9.37 5.39 -2.12
C ILE A 249 -10.58 5.13 -3.03
N THR A 250 -10.36 4.79 -4.30
CA THR A 250 -11.45 4.75 -5.29
C THR A 250 -11.82 3.35 -5.75
N SER A 251 -13.08 3.19 -6.15
CA SER A 251 -13.52 2.16 -7.10
C SER A 251 -13.44 2.70 -8.53
N ARG A 252 -13.31 1.81 -9.52
CA ARG A 252 -13.12 2.16 -10.94
C ARG A 252 -14.05 1.34 -11.83
N GLN A 253 -14.67 1.98 -12.81
CA GLN A 253 -15.44 1.34 -13.89
C GLN A 253 -15.06 1.96 -15.23
N ILE A 254 -15.28 1.22 -16.31
CA ILE A 254 -15.28 1.75 -17.67
C ILE A 254 -16.75 1.95 -18.06
N ASP A 255 -17.15 3.19 -18.30
CA ASP A 255 -18.50 3.56 -18.70
C ASP A 255 -18.60 3.70 -20.22
N TYR A 256 -19.51 2.93 -20.82
CA TYR A 256 -19.80 2.94 -22.25
C TYR A 256 -21.07 3.75 -22.58
N GLY A 257 -21.81 4.19 -21.55
CA GLY A 257 -23.06 4.92 -21.72
C GLY A 257 -22.92 6.44 -21.80
N LEU A 258 -21.70 6.97 -21.65
CA LEU A 258 -21.46 8.40 -21.81
C LEU A 258 -21.57 8.79 -23.29
N ASP A 259 -22.14 9.97 -23.55
CA ASP A 259 -22.21 10.55 -24.89
C ASP A 259 -20.88 11.22 -25.26
N ASN A 260 -19.87 10.39 -25.48
CA ASN A 260 -18.51 10.76 -25.85
C ASN A 260 -17.95 9.81 -26.93
N GLN A 261 -16.77 10.11 -27.46
CA GLN A 261 -16.16 9.32 -28.55
C GLN A 261 -15.31 8.14 -28.05
N GLU A 262 -15.41 7.77 -26.77
CA GLU A 262 -14.64 6.67 -26.17
C GLU A 262 -15.28 6.13 -24.89
N ALA A 263 -15.06 4.86 -24.57
CA ALA A 263 -15.46 4.34 -23.26
C ALA A 263 -14.58 4.96 -22.17
N GLU A 264 -15.17 5.70 -21.24
CA GLU A 264 -14.42 6.49 -20.25
C GLU A 264 -14.15 5.67 -18.98
N THR A 265 -12.96 5.82 -18.42
CA THR A 265 -12.71 5.33 -17.06
C THR A 265 -13.27 6.29 -16.03
N ILE A 266 -14.32 5.89 -15.33
CA ILE A 266 -14.86 6.65 -14.21
C ILE A 266 -14.34 6.10 -12.87
N ARG A 267 -13.97 7.01 -11.97
CA ARG A 267 -13.58 6.71 -10.59
C ARG A 267 -14.53 7.38 -9.61
N TYR A 268 -14.86 6.67 -8.55
CA TYR A 268 -15.69 7.18 -7.46
C TYR A 268 -15.16 6.71 -6.11
N LEU A 269 -15.52 7.47 -5.08
CA LEU A 269 -15.03 7.31 -3.72
C LEU A 269 -15.45 5.98 -3.11
N ARG A 270 -14.54 5.29 -2.42
CA ARG A 270 -14.91 4.25 -1.45
C ARG A 270 -15.21 4.91 -0.10
N ARG A 271 -16.46 4.90 0.34
CA ARG A 271 -16.89 5.61 1.56
C ARG A 271 -18.06 4.90 2.24
N TRP A 272 -18.24 5.13 3.53
CA TRP A 272 -19.42 4.67 4.27
C TRP A 272 -20.69 5.44 3.83
N ARG A 273 -21.86 4.80 3.91
CA ARG A 273 -23.15 5.44 3.64
C ARG A 273 -23.60 6.27 4.84
N LEU A 274 -23.20 7.54 4.88
CA LEU A 274 -23.69 8.52 5.84
C LEU A 274 -24.78 9.41 5.22
N GLU A 275 -26.02 9.17 5.64
CA GLU A 275 -27.20 9.91 5.19
C GLU A 275 -27.81 10.67 6.36
N VAL A 276 -28.39 11.84 6.09
CA VAL A 276 -29.13 12.63 7.08
C VAL A 276 -30.48 11.97 7.34
N LYS A 277 -30.88 11.87 8.61
CA LYS A 277 -32.22 11.42 9.00
C LYS A 277 -33.29 12.35 8.44
N GLU A 278 -34.46 11.84 8.07
CA GLU A 278 -35.47 12.66 7.36
C GLU A 278 -35.96 13.83 8.22
N GLU A 279 -36.12 13.59 9.52
CA GLU A 279 -36.49 14.56 10.54
C GLU A 279 -35.43 15.65 10.79
N ASP A 280 -34.18 15.44 10.37
CA ASP A 280 -33.04 16.32 10.64
C ASP A 280 -32.58 17.11 9.40
N ILE A 281 -33.23 16.93 8.23
CA ILE A 281 -32.87 17.60 6.97
C ILE A 281 -32.84 19.12 7.13
N GLU A 282 -33.85 19.71 7.78
CA GLU A 282 -33.92 21.18 7.94
C GLU A 282 -32.89 21.70 8.94
N LYS A 283 -32.53 20.92 9.96
CA LYS A 283 -31.42 21.25 10.88
C LYS A 283 -30.09 21.24 10.13
N PHE A 284 -29.85 20.20 9.34
CA PHE A 284 -28.65 20.08 8.52
C PHE A 284 -28.51 21.23 7.52
N LYS A 285 -29.61 21.64 6.86
CA LYS A 285 -29.62 22.81 5.95
C LYS A 285 -29.28 24.13 6.66
N ARG A 286 -29.62 24.27 7.95
CA ARG A 286 -29.23 25.42 8.78
C ARG A 286 -27.77 25.36 9.28
N GLY A 287 -27.04 24.27 8.97
CA GLY A 287 -25.67 24.06 9.41
C GLY A 287 -25.55 23.47 10.82
N GLU A 288 -26.65 23.01 11.42
CA GLU A 288 -26.61 22.30 12.70
C GLU A 288 -26.04 20.88 12.51
N LEU A 289 -25.28 20.40 13.50
CA LEU A 289 -24.78 19.02 13.52
C LEU A 289 -25.90 18.03 13.79
N VAL A 290 -26.02 17.04 12.91
CA VAL A 290 -27.04 15.98 12.98
C VAL A 290 -26.40 14.61 13.16
N GLU A 291 -27.17 13.61 13.56
CA GLU A 291 -26.67 12.24 13.57
C GLU A 291 -26.94 11.55 12.23
N PRO A 292 -26.00 10.76 11.69
CA PRO A 292 -26.28 9.99 10.49
C PRO A 292 -27.33 8.91 10.76
N LYS A 293 -28.05 8.48 9.71
CA LYS A 293 -28.99 7.35 9.78
C LYS A 293 -28.32 6.09 10.34
N ASN A 294 -27.10 5.80 9.87
CA ASN A 294 -26.27 4.70 10.34
C ASN A 294 -24.87 5.23 10.70
N PRO A 295 -24.48 5.28 11.98
CA PRO A 295 -23.12 5.62 12.36
C PRO A 295 -22.14 4.49 12.05
N ILE A 296 -20.87 4.84 11.89
CA ILE A 296 -19.77 3.88 11.72
C ILE A 296 -19.39 3.35 13.09
N VAL A 297 -19.56 2.05 13.33
CA VAL A 297 -19.27 1.44 14.64
C VAL A 297 -18.09 0.48 14.52
N PHE A 298 -17.07 0.72 15.33
CA PHE A 298 -15.93 -0.18 15.50
C PHE A 298 -15.98 -0.87 16.86
N TYR A 299 -15.69 -2.17 16.88
CA TYR A 299 -15.52 -2.95 18.10
C TYR A 299 -14.04 -3.20 18.36
N VAL A 300 -13.61 -3.06 19.61
CA VAL A 300 -12.25 -3.42 20.03
C VAL A 300 -12.23 -4.88 20.46
N ASP A 301 -11.43 -5.69 19.78
CA ASP A 301 -11.29 -7.12 20.03
C ASP A 301 -11.04 -7.42 21.53
N PRO A 302 -11.79 -8.35 22.17
CA PRO A 302 -11.58 -8.73 23.56
C PRO A 302 -10.17 -9.24 23.84
N GLY A 303 -9.48 -9.80 22.83
CA GLY A 303 -8.08 -10.20 22.92
C GLY A 303 -7.11 -9.04 23.13
N THR A 304 -7.55 -7.80 22.93
CA THR A 304 -6.74 -6.59 23.14
C THR A 304 -6.41 -6.41 24.63
N PRO A 305 -5.12 -6.26 25.00
CA PRO A 305 -4.73 -5.97 26.37
C PRO A 305 -5.47 -4.75 26.93
N ILE A 306 -6.03 -4.88 28.14
CA ILE A 306 -6.92 -3.87 28.75
C ILE A 306 -6.30 -2.47 28.75
N LYS A 307 -4.99 -2.37 29.06
CA LYS A 307 -4.26 -1.09 29.09
C LYS A 307 -4.23 -0.33 27.75
N TRP A 308 -4.42 -1.02 26.62
CA TRP A 308 -4.40 -0.40 25.28
C TRP A 308 -5.78 -0.07 24.73
N ARG A 309 -6.84 -0.70 25.25
CA ARG A 309 -8.22 -0.53 24.72
C ARG A 309 -8.66 0.93 24.73
N LYS A 310 -8.39 1.67 25.81
CA LYS A 310 -8.71 3.10 25.92
C LYS A 310 -8.11 3.90 24.76
N TYR A 311 -6.82 3.73 24.49
CA TYR A 311 -6.10 4.48 23.45
C TYR A 311 -6.57 4.12 22.04
N ILE A 312 -6.91 2.85 21.80
CA ILE A 312 -7.49 2.41 20.52
C ILE A 312 -8.86 3.05 20.29
N LYS A 313 -9.74 3.03 21.30
CA LYS A 313 -11.06 3.68 21.21
C LYS A 313 -10.93 5.18 20.94
N GLN A 314 -10.01 5.84 21.66
CA GLN A 314 -9.71 7.25 21.42
C GLN A 314 -9.22 7.50 19.98
N GLY A 315 -8.33 6.67 19.44
CA GLY A 315 -7.85 6.84 18.06
C GLY A 315 -8.95 6.67 17.01
N ILE A 316 -9.92 5.78 17.26
CA ILE A 316 -11.12 5.64 16.42
C ILE A 316 -11.97 6.91 16.48
N GLU A 317 -12.22 7.41 17.69
CA GLU A 317 -13.13 8.55 17.93
C GLU A 317 -12.50 9.91 17.66
N ASP A 318 -11.17 10.00 17.52
CA ASP A 318 -10.45 11.22 17.11
C ASP A 318 -11.01 11.78 15.77
N TRP A 319 -11.51 10.91 14.89
CA TRP A 319 -12.12 11.27 13.62
C TRP A 319 -13.48 11.95 13.73
N GLN A 320 -14.11 11.94 14.92
CA GLN A 320 -15.41 12.58 15.14
C GLN A 320 -15.38 14.06 14.71
N ALA A 321 -14.31 14.78 15.03
CA ALA A 321 -14.16 16.18 14.67
C ALA A 321 -14.05 16.45 13.16
N ALA A 322 -13.57 15.48 12.37
CA ALA A 322 -13.59 15.59 10.91
C ALA A 322 -14.99 15.36 10.34
N PHE A 323 -15.78 14.48 10.94
CA PHE A 323 -17.18 14.28 10.55
C PHE A 323 -18.09 15.45 10.95
N GLU A 324 -17.75 16.17 12.00
CA GLU A 324 -18.46 17.41 12.38
C GLU A 324 -18.35 18.47 11.27
N GLU A 325 -17.21 18.58 10.59
CA GLU A 325 -17.04 19.44 9.40
C GLU A 325 -17.89 18.99 8.20
N ALA A 326 -18.23 17.70 8.15
CA ALA A 326 -19.19 17.14 7.20
C ALA A 326 -20.65 17.33 7.64
N GLY A 327 -20.89 17.89 8.84
CA GLY A 327 -22.20 18.16 9.43
C GLY A 327 -22.75 17.03 10.32
N PHE A 328 -21.91 16.06 10.69
CA PHE A 328 -22.34 14.90 11.48
C PHE A 328 -21.67 14.86 12.87
N LYS A 329 -22.48 14.73 13.92
CA LYS A 329 -22.04 14.30 15.27
C LYS A 329 -22.30 12.81 15.45
N ASN A 330 -21.57 12.16 16.36
CA ASN A 330 -21.67 10.72 16.65
C ASN A 330 -21.58 9.84 15.37
N ALA A 331 -20.77 10.26 14.41
CA ALA A 331 -20.65 9.61 13.11
C ALA A 331 -19.77 8.36 13.16
N ILE A 332 -18.81 8.33 14.08
CA ILE A 332 -17.90 7.22 14.30
C ILE A 332 -17.81 6.91 15.79
N ILE A 333 -17.97 5.64 16.17
CA ILE A 333 -18.12 5.22 17.57
C ILE A 333 -17.27 3.97 17.82
N ALA A 334 -16.56 3.94 18.95
CA ALA A 334 -15.82 2.78 19.39
C ALA A 334 -16.53 2.07 20.56
N LYS A 335 -16.72 0.76 20.46
CA LYS A 335 -17.42 -0.05 21.47
C LYS A 335 -16.58 -1.26 21.91
N ASP A 336 -16.86 -1.75 23.11
CA ASP A 336 -16.53 -3.14 23.42
C ASP A 336 -17.58 -4.04 22.75
N PRO A 337 -17.21 -5.25 22.30
CA PRO A 337 -18.19 -6.20 21.80
C PRO A 337 -19.13 -6.64 22.91
N PRO A 338 -20.36 -7.07 22.56
CA PRO A 338 -21.29 -7.62 23.52
C PRO A 338 -20.65 -8.83 24.22
N THR A 339 -21.00 -8.99 25.48
CA THR A 339 -20.72 -10.21 26.24
C THR A 339 -21.47 -11.39 25.62
N LYS A 340 -21.02 -12.61 25.90
CA LYS A 340 -21.72 -13.82 25.44
C LYS A 340 -23.16 -13.92 25.94
N ASP A 341 -23.48 -13.28 27.06
CA ASP A 341 -24.83 -13.23 27.60
C ASP A 341 -25.72 -12.21 26.87
N GLU A 342 -25.12 -11.14 26.33
CA GLU A 342 -25.82 -10.12 25.53
C GLU A 342 -26.05 -10.57 24.07
N ASP A 343 -25.04 -11.19 23.46
CA ASP A 343 -25.11 -11.74 22.10
C ASP A 343 -24.19 -12.97 21.99
N PRO A 344 -24.70 -14.20 22.22
CA PRO A 344 -23.89 -15.42 22.14
C PRO A 344 -23.37 -15.71 20.73
N ASP A 345 -23.98 -15.12 19.71
CA ASP A 345 -23.66 -15.33 18.30
C ASP A 345 -22.74 -14.23 17.74
N TRP A 346 -22.38 -13.24 18.55
CA TRP A 346 -21.43 -12.20 18.15
C TRP A 346 -20.12 -12.83 17.69
N SER A 347 -19.70 -12.44 16.49
CA SER A 347 -18.47 -12.91 15.87
C SER A 347 -17.76 -11.74 15.22
N PRO A 348 -16.42 -11.64 15.35
CA PRO A 348 -15.68 -10.64 14.59
C PRO A 348 -15.73 -10.91 13.07
N GLU A 349 -16.14 -12.11 12.64
CA GLU A 349 -16.30 -12.49 11.23
C GLU A 349 -17.68 -12.10 10.65
N ASP A 350 -18.60 -11.60 11.47
CA ASP A 350 -19.90 -11.09 11.00
C ASP A 350 -19.71 -9.73 10.32
N ILE A 351 -20.22 -9.58 9.09
CA ILE A 351 -20.03 -8.36 8.28
C ILE A 351 -20.68 -7.12 8.90
N ARG A 352 -21.65 -7.31 9.81
CA ARG A 352 -22.30 -6.22 10.55
C ARG A 352 -21.34 -5.48 11.47
N TYR A 353 -20.19 -6.07 11.80
CA TYR A 353 -19.24 -5.55 12.76
C TYR A 353 -17.88 -5.25 12.12
N SER A 354 -17.44 -4.00 12.22
CA SER A 354 -16.05 -3.63 11.93
C SER A 354 -15.22 -3.79 13.21
N VAL A 355 -14.09 -4.49 13.14
CA VAL A 355 -13.34 -4.89 14.34
C VAL A 355 -11.89 -4.45 14.26
N PHE A 356 -11.40 -3.87 15.35
CA PHE A 356 -9.99 -3.65 15.59
C PHE A 356 -9.40 -4.88 16.28
N ARG A 357 -8.72 -5.74 15.51
CA ARG A 357 -8.25 -7.06 15.91
C ARG A 357 -6.82 -7.01 16.46
N TYR A 358 -6.59 -7.64 17.61
CA TYR A 358 -5.26 -7.70 18.22
C TYR A 358 -4.62 -9.07 17.99
N LEU A 359 -3.61 -9.11 17.12
CA LEU A 359 -2.96 -10.34 16.67
C LEU A 359 -1.65 -10.58 17.43
N ALA A 360 -1.55 -11.75 18.08
CA ALA A 360 -0.32 -12.23 18.70
C ALA A 360 0.68 -12.69 17.63
N SER A 361 1.47 -11.74 17.10
CA SER A 361 2.43 -11.98 16.03
C SER A 361 3.64 -11.06 16.15
N THR A 362 4.79 -11.59 15.72
CA THR A 362 6.07 -10.87 15.72
C THR A 362 6.23 -9.89 14.56
N THR A 363 5.27 -9.86 13.63
CA THR A 363 5.21 -8.87 12.54
C THR A 363 5.18 -7.45 13.09
N ILE A 364 6.05 -6.59 12.55
CA ILE A 364 6.25 -5.20 12.99
C ILE A 364 5.47 -4.27 12.05
N ASN A 365 4.14 -4.37 12.03
CA ASN A 365 3.28 -3.51 11.20
C ASN A 365 1.82 -3.54 11.68
N ALA A 366 0.97 -2.61 11.24
CA ALA A 366 -0.48 -2.72 11.26
C ALA A 366 -1.01 -2.67 9.81
N ASN A 367 -2.21 -3.19 9.56
CA ASN A 367 -2.88 -3.00 8.27
C ASN A 367 -4.39 -3.12 8.39
N GLY A 368 -5.10 -2.57 7.42
CA GLY A 368 -6.54 -2.71 7.31
C GLY A 368 -7.01 -3.35 6.01
N GLY A 369 -8.22 -3.92 6.03
CA GLY A 369 -8.86 -4.52 4.87
C GLY A 369 -10.32 -4.09 4.74
N GLN A 370 -10.61 -3.24 3.76
CA GLN A 370 -11.98 -2.87 3.43
C GLN A 370 -12.67 -3.91 2.53
N VAL A 371 -13.96 -4.12 2.78
CA VAL A 371 -14.91 -4.68 1.80
C VAL A 371 -15.81 -3.55 1.33
N ALA A 372 -15.89 -3.34 0.02
CA ALA A 372 -16.80 -2.32 -0.53
C ALA A 372 -17.59 -2.84 -1.71
N ASP A 373 -18.82 -2.36 -1.86
CA ASP A 373 -19.66 -2.60 -3.01
C ASP A 373 -19.01 -1.99 -4.27
N PRO A 374 -18.63 -2.81 -5.26
CA PRO A 374 -17.97 -2.31 -6.46
C PRO A 374 -18.92 -1.50 -7.34
N ARG A 375 -20.24 -1.54 -7.12
CA ARG A 375 -21.24 -0.81 -7.90
C ARG A 375 -21.40 0.64 -7.46
N SER A 376 -21.04 0.98 -6.22
CA SER A 376 -21.23 2.31 -5.62
C SER A 376 -20.01 2.89 -4.90
N GLY A 377 -19.09 2.03 -4.46
CA GLY A 377 -18.01 2.40 -3.54
C GLY A 377 -18.43 2.35 -2.07
N GLU A 378 -19.63 1.90 -1.74
CA GLU A 378 -20.07 1.79 -0.35
C GLU A 378 -19.17 0.83 0.44
N ILE A 379 -18.47 1.33 1.45
CA ILE A 379 -17.73 0.49 2.40
C ILE A 379 -18.76 -0.21 3.27
N LEU A 380 -18.72 -1.55 3.28
CA LEU A 380 -19.63 -2.39 4.06
C LEU A 380 -19.03 -2.77 5.41
N GLN A 381 -17.71 -2.97 5.44
CA GLN A 381 -16.99 -3.43 6.61
C GLN A 381 -15.50 -3.12 6.49
N PHE A 382 -14.85 -2.89 7.62
CA PHE A 382 -13.40 -2.74 7.71
C PHE A 382 -12.84 -3.44 8.96
N ASP A 383 -11.85 -4.31 8.76
CA ASP A 383 -11.06 -4.88 9.85
C ASP A 383 -9.68 -4.22 9.92
N VAL A 384 -9.27 -3.79 11.11
CA VAL A 384 -7.87 -3.41 11.39
C VAL A 384 -7.16 -4.60 12.03
N ASN A 385 -6.02 -5.00 11.47
CA ASN A 385 -5.13 -6.00 12.04
C ASN A 385 -3.97 -5.30 12.75
N TRP A 386 -4.00 -5.31 14.08
CA TRP A 386 -2.94 -4.82 14.93
C TRP A 386 -2.03 -5.96 15.38
N TYR A 387 -0.76 -5.96 14.99
CA TYR A 387 0.18 -7.00 15.38
C TYR A 387 0.92 -6.57 16.66
N HIS A 388 1.08 -7.49 17.62
CA HIS A 388 1.67 -7.19 18.93
C HIS A 388 3.01 -6.43 18.85
N ASN A 389 3.89 -6.80 17.92
CA ASN A 389 5.22 -6.20 17.78
C ASN A 389 5.23 -4.79 17.13
N VAL A 390 4.09 -4.21 16.77
CA VAL A 390 3.99 -2.77 16.47
C VAL A 390 4.50 -1.92 17.63
N LEU A 391 4.26 -2.37 18.87
CA LEU A 391 4.73 -1.68 20.07
C LEU A 391 6.26 -1.51 20.09
N LYS A 392 6.98 -2.51 19.56
CA LYS A 392 8.44 -2.47 19.44
C LYS A 392 8.90 -1.43 18.42
N LEU A 393 8.19 -1.31 17.29
CA LEU A 393 8.46 -0.24 16.30
C LEU A 393 8.26 1.14 16.89
N LEU A 394 7.11 1.35 17.54
CA LEU A 394 6.73 2.61 18.13
C LEU A 394 7.75 3.03 19.18
N ARG A 395 8.13 2.11 20.07
CA ARG A 395 9.21 2.32 21.04
C ARG A 395 10.48 2.79 20.36
N ASN A 396 11.00 2.00 19.42
CA ASN A 396 12.31 2.26 18.83
C ASN A 396 12.33 3.61 18.10
N TRP A 397 11.27 3.94 17.35
CA TRP A 397 11.15 5.24 16.70
C TRP A 397 10.99 6.38 17.70
N TRP A 398 10.18 6.21 18.74
CA TRP A 398 10.00 7.23 19.77
C TRP A 398 11.31 7.57 20.48
N VAL A 399 12.08 6.53 20.87
CA VAL A 399 13.40 6.69 21.49
C VAL A 399 14.37 7.39 20.53
N VAL A 400 14.52 6.90 19.31
CA VAL A 400 15.51 7.43 18.35
C VAL A 400 15.16 8.85 17.86
N GLN A 401 13.88 9.15 17.65
CA GLN A 401 13.45 10.43 17.08
C GLN A 401 13.23 11.51 18.15
N THR A 402 12.94 11.15 19.41
CA THR A 402 12.61 12.13 20.46
C THR A 402 13.52 12.10 21.68
N GLY A 403 14.30 11.05 21.91
CA GLY A 403 15.11 10.86 23.15
C GLY A 403 16.11 11.99 23.44
N ALA A 404 16.57 12.70 22.42
CA ALA A 404 17.42 13.89 22.57
C ALA A 404 16.75 15.01 23.40
N VAL A 405 15.42 15.15 23.28
CA VAL A 405 14.64 16.23 23.92
C VAL A 405 13.60 15.72 24.91
N ASN A 406 13.35 14.41 24.92
CA ASN A 406 12.30 13.78 25.72
C ASN A 406 12.89 12.77 26.72
N PRO A 407 13.00 13.12 28.02
CA PRO A 407 13.47 12.19 29.05
C PRO A 407 12.61 10.91 29.18
N ASN A 408 11.31 10.97 28.86
CA ASN A 408 10.44 9.80 28.91
C ASN A 408 10.66 8.81 27.75
N ALA A 409 11.53 9.13 26.79
CA ALA A 409 11.89 8.30 25.65
C ALA A 409 13.30 7.72 25.77
N ARG A 410 13.86 7.59 26.98
CA ARG A 410 15.24 7.14 27.25
C ARG A 410 15.30 5.77 27.92
N SER A 411 14.47 4.84 27.44
CA SER A 411 14.36 3.49 27.97
C SER A 411 13.82 2.53 26.90
N ILE A 412 14.25 1.27 26.94
CA ILE A 412 13.68 0.17 26.15
C ILE A 412 12.33 -0.34 26.69
N GLU A 413 11.91 0.16 27.85
CA GLU A 413 10.57 -0.01 28.40
C GLU A 413 9.95 1.36 28.66
N LEU A 414 9.03 1.76 27.78
CA LEU A 414 8.29 3.01 27.93
C LEU A 414 7.15 2.83 28.94
N LYS A 415 6.87 3.90 29.69
CA LYS A 415 5.65 3.97 30.51
C LYS A 415 4.41 3.72 29.64
N ASN A 416 3.40 3.06 30.21
CA ASN A 416 2.20 2.70 29.45
C ASN A 416 1.49 3.94 28.88
N GLU A 417 1.52 5.08 29.56
CA GLU A 417 0.88 6.30 29.08
C GLU A 417 1.57 6.82 27.80
N VAL A 418 2.90 6.76 27.76
CA VAL A 418 3.69 7.19 26.60
C VAL A 418 3.47 6.26 25.42
N MET A 419 3.51 4.94 25.66
CA MET A 419 3.21 3.96 24.61
C MET A 419 1.76 4.07 24.13
N GLY A 420 0.83 4.35 25.05
CA GLY A 420 -0.59 4.52 24.78
C GLY A 420 -0.88 5.61 23.76
N GLU A 421 -0.23 6.77 23.88
CA GLU A 421 -0.38 7.83 22.86
C GLU A 421 0.14 7.40 21.48
N GLY A 422 1.23 6.63 21.44
CA GLY A 422 1.69 6.01 20.19
C GLY A 422 0.68 5.00 19.61
N VAL A 423 0.01 4.24 20.47
CA VAL A 423 -1.07 3.32 20.08
C VAL A 423 -2.26 4.09 19.51
N ARG A 424 -2.68 5.17 20.17
CA ARG A 424 -3.76 6.06 19.71
C ARG A 424 -3.47 6.63 18.32
N PHE A 425 -2.25 7.13 18.11
CA PHE A 425 -1.81 7.67 16.82
C PHE A 425 -1.96 6.65 15.69
N VAL A 426 -1.41 5.43 15.86
CA VAL A 426 -1.51 4.39 14.82
C VAL A 426 -2.96 3.93 14.64
N ALA A 427 -3.74 3.81 15.71
CA ALA A 427 -5.14 3.46 15.61
C ALA A 427 -5.91 4.50 14.77
N ALA A 428 -5.70 5.79 15.01
CA ALA A 428 -6.29 6.87 14.23
C ALA A 428 -5.84 6.81 12.75
N HIS A 429 -4.56 6.54 12.48
CA HIS A 429 -4.04 6.39 11.11
C HIS A 429 -4.73 5.24 10.35
N GLU A 430 -4.82 4.05 10.96
CA GLU A 430 -5.49 2.90 10.34
C GLU A 430 -6.99 3.16 10.12
N VAL A 431 -7.64 3.89 11.03
CA VAL A 431 -9.05 4.29 10.89
C VAL A 431 -9.23 5.29 9.74
N GLY A 432 -8.24 6.13 9.44
CA GLY A 432 -8.24 6.99 8.25
C GLY A 432 -8.39 6.19 6.95
N HIS A 433 -7.69 5.06 6.83
CA HIS A 433 -7.91 4.12 5.73
C HIS A 433 -9.32 3.49 5.77
N ALA A 434 -9.82 3.20 6.97
CA ALA A 434 -11.14 2.61 7.17
C ALA A 434 -12.29 3.51 6.71
N ILE A 435 -12.09 4.82 6.73
CA ILE A 435 -13.07 5.81 6.27
C ILE A 435 -12.77 6.35 4.85
N GLY A 436 -11.82 5.74 4.13
CA GLY A 436 -11.63 5.97 2.69
C GLY A 436 -10.42 6.83 2.30
N LEU A 437 -9.59 7.26 3.26
CA LEU A 437 -8.42 8.10 2.97
C LEU A 437 -7.19 7.24 2.60
N PRO A 438 -6.47 7.55 1.51
CA PRO A 438 -5.15 7.00 1.26
C PRO A 438 -4.11 7.74 2.11
N HIS A 439 -2.85 7.30 2.03
CA HIS A 439 -1.75 8.10 2.55
C HIS A 439 -1.65 9.44 1.83
N ASN A 440 -1.30 10.51 2.54
CA ASN A 440 -0.97 11.80 1.95
C ASN A 440 0.48 12.14 2.27
N MET A 441 1.41 11.64 1.45
CA MET A 441 2.84 11.81 1.69
C MET A 441 3.32 13.24 1.41
N GLY A 442 2.51 14.05 0.72
CA GLY A 442 2.82 15.45 0.42
C GLY A 442 2.51 16.43 1.55
N SER A 443 1.94 15.98 2.67
CA SER A 443 1.32 16.85 3.67
C SER A 443 2.36 17.61 4.50
N SER A 444 3.39 16.91 4.98
CA SER A 444 4.42 17.41 5.89
C SER A 444 5.16 18.62 5.31
N SER A 445 5.32 18.66 3.99
CA SER A 445 5.99 19.72 3.24
C SER A 445 5.30 21.09 3.33
N ALA A 446 4.04 21.12 3.77
CA ALA A 446 3.28 22.37 3.92
C ALA A 446 3.79 23.24 5.08
N TYR A 447 4.52 22.68 6.04
CA TYR A 447 4.99 23.41 7.23
C TYR A 447 6.46 23.79 7.13
N PRO A 448 6.83 25.06 7.41
CA PRO A 448 8.23 25.43 7.53
C PRO A 448 8.92 24.65 8.64
N VAL A 449 10.14 24.15 8.37
CA VAL A 449 10.89 23.35 9.36
C VAL A 449 11.09 24.08 10.70
N ASP A 450 11.29 25.40 10.69
CA ASP A 450 11.46 26.17 11.94
C ASP A 450 10.18 26.24 12.79
N SER A 451 9.02 26.25 12.15
CA SER A 451 7.73 26.27 12.84
C SER A 451 7.54 25.01 13.69
N LEU A 452 8.13 23.88 13.28
CA LEU A 452 8.10 22.62 14.03
C LEU A 452 8.88 22.68 15.35
N ARG A 453 9.69 23.73 15.56
CA ARG A 453 10.39 23.99 16.84
C ARG A 453 9.65 24.97 17.74
N SER A 454 8.51 25.50 17.29
CA SER A 454 7.70 26.43 18.07
C SER A 454 6.57 25.71 18.81
N LYS A 455 6.52 25.89 20.13
CA LYS A 455 5.42 25.39 20.97
C LYS A 455 4.07 25.95 20.53
N THR A 456 3.98 27.24 20.25
CA THR A 456 2.70 27.87 19.86
C THR A 456 2.21 27.34 18.53
N PHE A 457 3.12 27.12 17.57
CA PHE A 457 2.78 26.55 16.28
C PHE A 457 2.38 25.08 16.40
N THR A 458 3.26 24.23 16.95
CA THR A 458 3.03 22.77 16.99
C THR A 458 1.84 22.38 17.86
N LYS A 459 1.53 23.15 18.91
CA LYS A 459 0.30 22.92 19.69
C LYS A 459 -0.96 23.25 18.89
N LYS A 460 -0.91 24.22 17.97
CA LYS A 460 -2.06 24.61 17.15
C LYS A 460 -2.19 23.73 15.88
N PHE A 461 -1.08 23.43 15.23
CA PHE A 461 -1.07 22.84 13.89
C PHE A 461 -0.43 21.45 13.84
N GLY A 462 -0.02 20.86 14.96
CA GLY A 462 0.68 19.57 14.95
C GLY A 462 2.01 19.63 14.20
N THR A 463 2.39 18.52 13.57
CA THR A 463 3.66 18.37 12.83
C THR A 463 3.49 18.17 11.31
N ALA A 464 2.26 17.93 10.86
CA ALA A 464 1.84 17.90 9.46
C ALA A 464 0.34 18.28 9.39
N PRO A 465 -0.21 18.68 8.24
CA PRO A 465 -1.65 18.91 8.07
C PRO A 465 -2.53 17.65 8.06
N SER A 466 -1.95 16.45 7.86
CA SER A 466 -2.67 15.19 7.76
C SER A 466 -1.99 14.10 8.60
N ILE A 467 -2.77 13.35 9.36
CA ILE A 467 -2.32 12.11 10.02
C ILE A 467 -2.01 10.99 9.02
N MET A 468 -2.54 11.09 7.81
CA MET A 468 -2.30 10.13 6.73
C MET A 468 -0.91 10.29 6.12
N ASP A 469 -0.16 11.30 6.54
CA ASP A 469 1.28 11.40 6.34
C ASP A 469 2.03 10.50 7.34
N TYR A 470 3.21 10.04 6.97
CA TYR A 470 4.15 9.35 7.85
C TYR A 470 5.02 10.31 8.69
N ALA A 471 4.60 11.56 8.88
CA ALA A 471 5.21 12.59 9.73
C ALA A 471 5.03 12.35 11.25
N ARG A 472 5.37 11.14 11.73
CA ARG A 472 4.93 10.62 13.04
C ARG A 472 5.55 11.31 14.24
N TRP A 473 6.88 11.49 14.30
CA TRP A 473 7.53 12.09 15.46
C TRP A 473 8.41 13.27 15.06
N ASN A 474 8.35 14.33 15.88
CA ASN A 474 9.06 15.58 15.62
C ASN A 474 10.56 15.48 15.90
N TYR A 475 11.32 14.84 15.00
CA TYR A 475 12.77 14.72 15.12
C TYR A 475 13.52 16.04 14.89
N VAL A 476 12.82 17.11 14.50
CA VAL A 476 13.35 18.45 14.29
C VAL A 476 13.55 19.18 15.62
N ALA A 477 12.72 18.91 16.63
CA ALA A 477 12.83 19.52 17.95
C ALA A 477 14.24 19.33 18.56
N GLN A 478 14.78 20.39 19.14
CA GLN A 478 16.13 20.44 19.74
C GLN A 478 16.06 20.68 21.25
N PRO A 479 17.12 20.35 22.01
CA PRO A 479 17.21 20.76 23.41
C PRO A 479 17.03 22.27 23.54
N GLY A 480 16.12 22.70 24.41
CA GLY A 480 15.70 24.10 24.56
C GLY A 480 14.32 24.42 23.94
N ASP A 481 13.79 23.56 23.07
CA ASP A 481 12.46 23.74 22.47
C ASP A 481 11.34 23.22 23.41
N GLU A 482 11.27 23.78 24.62
CA GLU A 482 10.40 23.28 25.68
C GLU A 482 8.91 23.32 25.32
N GLY A 483 8.21 22.20 25.54
CA GLY A 483 6.76 22.08 25.37
C GLY A 483 6.28 21.97 23.91
N VAL A 484 7.18 21.89 22.94
CA VAL A 484 6.87 21.53 21.55
C VAL A 484 6.16 20.18 21.47
N ALA A 485 5.19 20.06 20.56
CA ALA A 485 4.55 18.77 20.31
C ALA A 485 5.53 17.82 19.59
N LEU A 486 5.69 16.62 20.14
CA LEU A 486 6.61 15.60 19.61
C LEU A 486 5.92 14.56 18.71
N MET A 487 4.60 14.66 18.60
CA MET A 487 3.73 13.86 17.74
C MET A 487 2.63 14.76 17.17
N PRO A 488 1.98 14.39 16.05
CA PRO A 488 0.79 15.05 15.54
C PRO A 488 -0.29 15.16 16.63
N SER A 489 -0.45 16.34 17.21
CA SER A 489 -1.46 16.60 18.25
C SER A 489 -1.85 18.07 18.15
N TYR A 490 -3.12 18.33 17.83
CA TYR A 490 -3.65 19.66 17.55
C TYR A 490 -4.47 20.14 18.75
N TRP A 491 -4.59 21.46 18.89
CA TRP A 491 -5.23 22.08 20.04
C TRP A 491 -6.70 21.69 20.24
N ASP A 492 -7.46 21.55 19.15
CA ASP A 492 -8.88 21.15 19.16
C ASP A 492 -9.10 19.65 18.99
N THR A 493 -8.14 18.98 18.38
CA THR A 493 -8.30 17.60 17.92
C THR A 493 -7.04 16.80 18.17
N PRO A 494 -7.13 15.70 18.94
CA PRO A 494 -6.05 14.74 19.02
C PRO A 494 -5.84 14.13 17.61
N ASN A 495 -4.59 14.15 17.13
CA ASN A 495 -4.12 13.51 15.89
C ASN A 495 -4.73 13.93 14.53
N ILE A 496 -5.92 14.52 14.45
CA ILE A 496 -6.59 14.85 13.17
C ILE A 496 -6.31 16.29 12.73
N GLY A 497 -5.72 16.46 11.54
CA GLY A 497 -5.27 17.75 11.02
C GLY A 497 -6.21 18.46 10.06
N LEU A 498 -5.75 19.60 9.53
CA LEU A 498 -6.53 20.47 8.63
C LEU A 498 -6.92 19.77 7.32
N TYR A 499 -5.98 19.04 6.71
CA TYR A 499 -6.24 18.30 5.48
C TYR A 499 -7.23 17.16 5.71
N ASP A 500 -7.11 16.45 6.84
CA ASP A 500 -7.99 15.33 7.19
C ASP A 500 -9.44 15.79 7.30
N LYS A 501 -9.68 16.88 8.06
CA LYS A 501 -10.99 17.53 8.19
C LYS A 501 -11.55 17.96 6.84
N TYR A 502 -10.72 18.60 6.01
CA TYR A 502 -11.11 19.02 4.67
C TYR A 502 -11.49 17.84 3.76
N SER A 503 -10.68 16.79 3.74
CA SER A 503 -10.92 15.61 2.91
C SER A 503 -12.20 14.90 3.34
N ILE A 504 -12.42 14.71 4.65
CA ILE A 504 -13.66 14.10 5.17
C ILE A 504 -14.88 14.96 4.83
N LYS A 505 -14.82 16.29 5.00
CA LYS A 505 -15.89 17.18 4.53
C LYS A 505 -16.16 16.99 3.04
N TRP A 506 -15.11 16.98 2.22
CA TRP A 506 -15.21 16.83 0.77
C TRP A 506 -15.80 15.47 0.35
N GLY A 507 -15.51 14.37 1.07
CA GLY A 507 -16.00 13.04 0.73
C GLY A 507 -17.35 12.66 1.36
N TYR A 508 -17.66 13.18 2.55
CA TYR A 508 -18.83 12.76 3.34
C TYR A 508 -19.94 13.79 3.45
N LYS A 509 -19.69 15.10 3.29
CA LYS A 509 -20.77 16.11 3.44
C LYS A 509 -21.86 15.90 2.39
N PRO A 510 -23.11 15.60 2.79
CA PRO A 510 -24.22 15.48 1.85
C PRO A 510 -24.51 16.81 1.15
N ILE A 511 -24.67 16.76 -0.17
CA ILE A 511 -25.14 17.88 -0.99
C ILE A 511 -26.54 17.50 -1.47
N LEU A 512 -27.56 18.08 -0.83
CA LEU A 512 -28.95 17.66 -0.98
C LEU A 512 -29.59 18.27 -2.24
N GLY A 513 -30.47 17.52 -2.90
CA GLY A 513 -31.32 18.04 -3.97
C GLY A 513 -30.61 18.34 -5.30
N VAL A 514 -29.38 17.84 -5.50
CA VAL A 514 -28.61 18.09 -6.73
C VAL A 514 -28.30 16.81 -7.50
N SER A 515 -28.20 16.96 -8.82
CA SER A 515 -27.68 15.94 -9.73
C SER A 515 -26.19 15.65 -9.46
N ALA A 516 -25.66 14.56 -10.01
CA ALA A 516 -24.25 14.23 -9.87
C ALA A 516 -23.33 15.26 -10.55
N GLU A 517 -23.80 15.88 -11.62
CA GLU A 517 -23.03 16.88 -12.38
C GLU A 517 -22.97 18.23 -11.66
N GLU A 518 -24.07 18.64 -11.01
CA GLU A 518 -24.09 19.80 -10.12
C GLU A 518 -23.23 19.56 -8.86
N GLU A 519 -23.30 18.36 -8.28
CA GLU A 519 -22.45 17.97 -7.14
C GLU A 519 -20.97 18.09 -7.50
N LYS A 520 -20.56 17.59 -8.67
CA LYS A 520 -19.19 17.70 -9.18
C LYS A 520 -18.73 19.16 -9.27
N LYS A 521 -19.55 20.08 -9.78
CA LYS A 521 -19.22 21.51 -9.87
C LYS A 521 -19.05 22.15 -8.49
N ILE A 522 -19.92 21.83 -7.53
CA ILE A 522 -19.81 22.32 -6.15
C ILE A 522 -18.51 21.84 -5.50
N LEU A 523 -18.20 20.54 -5.64
CA LEU A 523 -16.98 19.94 -5.10
C LEU A 523 -15.71 20.51 -5.73
N GLN A 524 -15.73 20.85 -7.02
CA GLN A 524 -14.64 21.57 -7.68
C GLN A 524 -14.46 22.97 -7.10
N GLY A 525 -15.56 23.69 -6.80
CA GLY A 525 -15.50 24.98 -6.12
C GLY A 525 -14.76 24.91 -4.78
N TRP A 526 -15.08 23.93 -3.94
CA TRP A 526 -14.39 23.73 -2.65
C TRP A 526 -12.89 23.45 -2.81
N ILE A 527 -12.48 22.79 -3.89
CA ILE A 527 -11.07 22.56 -4.21
C ILE A 527 -10.39 23.87 -4.62
N LEU A 528 -11.04 24.67 -5.47
CA LEU A 528 -10.49 25.94 -5.96
C LEU A 528 -10.32 26.97 -4.84
N GLU A 529 -11.18 26.95 -3.81
CA GLU A 529 -11.03 27.78 -2.61
C GLU A 529 -9.71 27.53 -1.86
N LYS A 530 -9.11 26.33 -2.03
CA LYS A 530 -7.91 25.88 -1.31
C LYS A 530 -6.68 25.68 -2.20
N GLN A 531 -6.77 25.97 -3.49
CA GLN A 531 -5.77 25.55 -4.49
C GLN A 531 -4.35 26.07 -4.26
N ASP A 532 -4.21 27.24 -3.61
CA ASP A 532 -2.91 27.89 -3.37
C ASP A 532 -2.37 27.66 -1.95
N ASP A 533 -3.05 26.84 -1.14
CA ASP A 533 -2.66 26.54 0.23
C ASP A 533 -2.16 25.10 0.35
N LEU A 534 -0.86 24.95 0.57
CA LEU A 534 -0.20 23.65 0.67
C LEU A 534 -0.71 22.81 1.85
N THR A 535 -1.34 23.41 2.87
CA THR A 535 -1.95 22.65 3.96
C THR A 535 -3.13 21.79 3.50
N TYR A 536 -3.69 22.07 2.33
CA TYR A 536 -4.77 21.31 1.69
C TYR A 536 -4.28 20.47 0.49
N ARG A 537 -2.97 20.34 0.29
CA ARG A 537 -2.38 19.58 -0.81
C ARG A 537 -2.44 18.08 -0.56
N TYR A 538 -2.85 17.34 -1.59
CA TYR A 538 -2.62 15.90 -1.71
C TYR A 538 -1.34 15.59 -2.50
N GLY A 539 -0.54 14.63 -2.03
CA GLY A 539 0.66 14.14 -2.72
C GLY A 539 0.84 12.63 -2.58
N ASP A 540 0.90 11.93 -3.73
CA ASP A 540 1.29 10.52 -3.79
C ASP A 540 2.81 10.36 -3.67
N PRO A 541 3.31 9.23 -3.13
CA PRO A 541 4.74 8.94 -3.12
C PRO A 541 5.27 8.77 -4.55
N GLY A 542 6.52 9.18 -4.78
CA GLY A 542 7.14 9.02 -6.09
C GLY A 542 8.45 9.80 -6.27
N ILE A 543 8.55 10.49 -7.41
CA ILE A 543 9.72 11.33 -7.75
C ILE A 543 9.69 12.70 -7.08
N ASP A 544 8.55 13.08 -6.52
CA ASP A 544 8.35 14.35 -5.85
C ASP A 544 9.06 14.37 -4.47
N PRO A 545 10.08 15.21 -4.28
CA PRO A 545 10.82 15.26 -3.03
C PRO A 545 10.06 15.96 -1.88
N SER A 546 8.89 16.54 -2.14
CA SER A 546 7.96 17.02 -1.11
C SER A 546 6.90 15.99 -0.70
N SER A 547 6.90 14.80 -1.32
CA SER A 547 5.95 13.72 -1.06
C SER A 547 6.65 12.43 -0.64
N GLN A 548 7.31 12.42 0.52
CA GLN A 548 8.13 11.29 0.99
C GLN A 548 7.61 10.70 2.29
N THR A 549 7.97 9.45 2.58
CA THR A 549 7.65 8.87 3.88
C THR A 549 8.59 9.39 4.95
N GLU A 550 8.03 9.73 6.13
CA GLU A 550 8.78 10.11 7.34
C GLU A 550 9.59 11.40 7.25
N ASP A 551 9.36 12.23 6.22
CA ASP A 551 9.94 13.56 6.16
C ASP A 551 9.16 14.54 7.06
N LEU A 552 9.79 15.68 7.35
CA LEU A 552 9.18 16.75 8.13
C LEU A 552 9.53 18.09 7.51
N GLY A 553 8.49 18.86 7.23
CA GLY A 553 8.58 20.23 6.79
C GLY A 553 9.07 20.44 5.36
N ASP A 554 9.11 21.71 4.96
CA ASP A 554 9.38 22.18 3.61
C ASP A 554 10.85 22.02 3.13
N ASN A 555 11.77 21.65 4.02
CA ASN A 555 13.19 21.62 3.71
C ASN A 555 13.90 20.37 4.27
N ALA A 556 14.05 19.36 3.40
CA ALA A 556 14.69 18.08 3.74
C ALA A 556 16.12 18.23 4.26
N VAL A 557 16.90 19.21 3.79
CA VAL A 557 18.28 19.45 4.28
C VAL A 557 18.22 19.93 5.73
N LYS A 558 17.42 20.96 5.99
CA LYS A 558 17.31 21.58 7.31
C LYS A 558 16.73 20.62 8.36
N ALA A 559 15.67 19.90 8.02
CA ALA A 559 15.10 18.88 8.91
C ALA A 559 16.12 17.78 9.24
N SER A 560 16.88 17.32 8.23
CA SER A 560 17.91 16.30 8.40
C SER A 560 19.11 16.78 9.23
N GLU A 561 19.50 18.06 9.13
CA GLU A 561 20.54 18.65 10.00
C GLU A 561 20.14 18.54 11.49
N TYR A 562 18.90 18.92 11.82
CA TYR A 562 18.37 18.81 13.18
C TYR A 562 18.25 17.35 13.63
N GLY A 563 17.78 16.47 12.75
CA GLY A 563 17.71 15.03 13.01
C GLY A 563 19.09 14.43 13.31
N ILE A 564 20.12 14.74 12.51
CA ILE A 564 21.49 14.27 12.73
C ILE A 564 22.08 14.83 14.01
N ALA A 565 21.83 16.10 14.34
CA ALA A 565 22.25 16.68 15.60
C ALA A 565 21.67 15.91 16.79
N ASN A 566 20.41 15.48 16.70
CA ASN A 566 19.78 14.61 17.71
C ASN A 566 20.40 13.21 17.74
N LEU A 567 20.64 12.58 16.58
CA LEU A 567 21.28 11.26 16.53
C LEU A 567 22.68 11.27 17.20
N LYS A 568 23.48 12.30 16.94
CA LYS A 568 24.80 12.50 17.56
C LYS A 568 24.74 12.58 19.09
N ARG A 569 23.66 13.15 19.65
CA ARG A 569 23.47 13.25 21.10
C ARG A 569 23.07 11.92 21.74
N ILE A 570 22.27 11.11 21.04
CA ILE A 570 21.75 9.86 21.63
C ILE A 570 22.69 8.66 21.48
N VAL A 571 23.56 8.63 20.45
CA VAL A 571 24.46 7.48 20.23
C VAL A 571 25.29 7.14 21.47
N PRO A 572 25.98 8.10 22.14
CA PRO A 572 26.75 7.80 23.35
C PRO A 572 25.90 7.24 24.50
N GLU A 573 24.62 7.60 24.54
CA GLU A 573 23.69 7.22 25.61
C GLU A 573 23.00 5.86 25.38
N LEU A 574 23.15 5.27 24.18
CA LEU A 574 22.47 4.01 23.86
C LEU A 574 22.81 2.90 24.84
N ILE A 575 24.07 2.81 25.29
CA ILE A 575 24.47 1.82 26.31
C ILE A 575 23.60 2.00 27.55
N ASN A 576 23.49 3.23 28.07
CA ASN A 576 22.72 3.52 29.27
C ASN A 576 21.22 3.24 29.10
N TRP A 577 20.66 3.47 27.90
CA TRP A 577 19.20 3.38 27.68
C TRP A 577 18.71 2.00 27.26
N SER A 578 19.61 1.10 26.83
CA SER A 578 19.24 -0.18 26.23
C SER A 578 20.06 -1.38 26.73
N THR A 579 20.59 -1.30 27.96
CA THR A 579 21.19 -2.46 28.64
C THR A 579 20.51 -2.71 29.98
N VAL A 580 20.41 -3.97 30.36
CA VAL A 580 19.85 -4.43 31.63
C VAL A 580 20.87 -5.36 32.30
N ASP A 581 21.05 -5.21 33.61
CA ASP A 581 21.98 -6.05 34.37
C ASP A 581 21.58 -7.53 34.27
N GLY A 582 22.54 -8.38 33.89
CA GLY A 582 22.33 -9.82 33.71
C GLY A 582 21.88 -10.24 32.31
N GLU A 583 21.55 -9.30 31.43
CA GLU A 583 21.14 -9.56 30.04
C GLU A 583 22.30 -9.34 29.03
N ASP A 584 22.11 -9.82 27.80
CA ASP A 584 23.07 -9.59 26.71
C ASP A 584 22.90 -8.22 26.01
N PHE A 585 23.73 -7.94 24.99
CA PHE A 585 23.71 -6.66 24.26
C PHE A 585 22.76 -6.64 23.05
N ASN A 586 21.76 -7.51 22.96
CA ASN A 586 20.85 -7.55 21.81
C ASN A 586 20.01 -6.27 21.66
N ASP A 587 19.50 -5.71 22.76
CA ASP A 587 18.75 -4.44 22.71
C ASP A 587 19.63 -3.27 22.30
N LEU A 588 20.88 -3.20 22.78
CA LEU A 588 21.88 -2.23 22.32
C LEU A 588 22.15 -2.35 20.82
N LYS A 589 22.34 -3.57 20.33
CA LYS A 589 22.54 -3.83 18.90
C LYS A 589 21.32 -3.39 18.07
N GLU A 590 20.12 -3.64 18.55
CA GLU A 590 18.88 -3.24 17.90
C GLU A 590 18.71 -1.73 17.85
N MET A 591 18.92 -1.03 18.97
CA MET A 591 18.82 0.43 19.04
C MET A 591 19.87 1.11 18.16
N TYR A 592 21.10 0.62 18.17
CA TYR A 592 22.15 1.09 17.26
C TYR A 592 21.77 0.91 15.78
N ASN A 593 21.19 -0.24 15.41
CA ASN A 593 20.69 -0.45 14.05
C ASN A 593 19.49 0.45 13.70
N THR A 594 18.65 0.79 14.68
CA THR A 594 17.55 1.75 14.49
C THR A 594 18.08 3.15 14.21
N VAL A 595 19.12 3.61 14.93
CA VAL A 595 19.80 4.88 14.64
C VAL A 595 20.36 4.90 13.21
N LEU A 596 21.02 3.83 12.79
CA LEU A 596 21.52 3.72 11.41
C LEU A 596 20.41 3.76 10.36
N SER A 597 19.28 3.13 10.64
CA SER A 597 18.09 3.17 9.78
C SER A 597 17.53 4.60 9.68
N GLN A 598 17.47 5.32 10.80
CA GLN A 598 17.04 6.71 10.82
C GLN A 598 18.02 7.64 10.09
N PHE A 599 19.32 7.43 10.25
CA PHE A 599 20.33 8.18 9.50
C PHE A 599 20.20 7.95 7.99
N ARG A 600 20.01 6.69 7.56
CA ARG A 600 19.72 6.34 6.15
C ARG A 600 18.49 7.08 5.63
N ARG A 601 17.42 7.13 6.41
CA ARG A 601 16.19 7.83 6.03
C ARG A 601 16.44 9.31 5.73
N TYR A 602 17.17 10.02 6.58
CA TYR A 602 17.59 11.41 6.32
C TYR A 602 18.41 11.56 5.03
N MET A 603 19.32 10.63 4.76
CA MET A 603 20.08 10.65 3.50
C MET A 603 19.19 10.44 2.28
N GLY A 604 18.16 9.59 2.40
CA GLY A 604 17.15 9.38 1.37
C GLY A 604 16.36 10.64 1.07
N HIS A 605 15.86 11.31 2.11
CA HIS A 605 15.11 12.57 1.98
C HIS A 605 15.88 13.62 1.19
N VAL A 606 17.14 13.83 1.54
CA VAL A 606 18.00 14.81 0.84
C VAL A 606 18.39 14.34 -0.57
N THR A 607 18.66 13.04 -0.76
CA THR A 607 19.03 12.49 -2.08
C THR A 607 17.91 12.66 -3.11
N ASN A 608 16.64 12.52 -2.71
CA ASN A 608 15.49 12.65 -3.60
C ASN A 608 15.29 14.06 -4.18
N ASN A 609 15.85 15.09 -3.54
CA ASN A 609 15.82 16.46 -4.05
C ASN A 609 16.76 16.66 -5.27
N VAL A 610 17.81 15.84 -5.43
CA VAL A 610 18.74 15.94 -6.57
C VAL A 610 18.10 15.30 -7.81
N GLY A 611 17.91 16.10 -8.86
CA GLY A 611 17.12 15.70 -10.03
C GLY A 611 15.66 15.37 -9.69
N GLY A 612 15.13 15.94 -8.60
CA GLY A 612 13.73 15.80 -8.20
C GLY A 612 12.80 16.69 -9.03
N VAL A 613 11.53 16.30 -9.09
CA VAL A 613 10.46 17.04 -9.80
C VAL A 613 9.24 17.08 -8.91
N TYR A 614 8.82 18.28 -8.48
CA TYR A 614 7.57 18.47 -7.75
C TYR A 614 6.38 18.17 -8.66
N GLN A 615 5.35 17.52 -8.11
CA GLN A 615 4.12 17.16 -8.80
C GLN A 615 2.90 17.76 -8.08
N PHE A 616 2.09 18.49 -8.83
CA PHE A 616 0.83 19.07 -8.36
C PHE A 616 -0.32 18.61 -9.24
N TYR A 617 -1.49 18.43 -8.65
CA TYR A 617 -2.71 18.15 -9.40
C TYR A 617 -3.45 19.45 -9.69
N LYS A 618 -3.71 19.71 -10.96
CA LYS A 618 -4.47 20.88 -11.44
C LYS A 618 -5.36 20.49 -12.62
N THR A 619 -6.44 21.23 -12.81
CA THR A 619 -7.25 21.19 -14.05
C THR A 619 -6.76 22.24 -15.05
N SER A 620 -7.14 22.11 -16.32
CA SER A 620 -6.61 22.95 -17.42
C SER A 620 -6.99 24.44 -17.32
N ASP A 621 -8.00 24.77 -16.52
CA ASP A 621 -8.46 26.12 -16.19
C ASP A 621 -7.73 26.73 -14.98
N GLN A 622 -6.90 25.96 -14.27
CA GLN A 622 -6.05 26.47 -13.19
C GLN A 622 -4.69 26.91 -13.71
N ASN A 623 -4.18 28.02 -13.17
CA ASN A 623 -2.88 28.57 -13.58
C ASN A 623 -1.69 27.74 -13.07
N GLY A 624 -0.61 27.77 -13.85
CA GLY A 624 0.70 27.24 -13.49
C GLY A 624 0.91 25.76 -13.83
N ALA A 625 2.17 25.33 -13.79
CA ALA A 625 2.54 23.96 -14.15
C ALA A 625 2.13 22.92 -13.10
N VAL A 626 1.90 21.69 -13.56
CA VAL A 626 1.71 20.49 -12.72
C VAL A 626 3.02 19.79 -12.38
N TYR A 627 4.11 20.11 -13.10
CA TYR A 627 5.46 19.61 -12.84
C TYR A 627 6.44 20.77 -12.79
N SER A 628 7.30 20.79 -11.78
CA SER A 628 8.39 21.77 -11.68
C SER A 628 9.64 21.14 -11.10
N HIS A 629 10.80 21.40 -11.71
CA HIS A 629 12.08 20.92 -11.22
C HIS A 629 12.47 21.59 -9.90
N VAL A 630 13.16 20.86 -9.04
CA VAL A 630 13.75 21.42 -7.81
C VAL A 630 14.73 22.53 -8.15
N ASP A 631 14.73 23.62 -7.37
CA ASP A 631 15.64 24.75 -7.56
C ASP A 631 17.13 24.31 -7.57
N LYS A 632 17.90 24.93 -8.46
CA LYS A 632 19.32 24.62 -8.66
C LYS A 632 20.16 24.80 -7.41
N ASN A 633 19.92 25.85 -6.63
CA ASN A 633 20.71 26.11 -5.43
C ASN A 633 20.35 25.13 -4.33
N HIS A 634 19.07 24.77 -4.20
CA HIS A 634 18.64 23.72 -3.28
C HIS A 634 19.30 22.38 -3.61
N GLN A 635 19.34 21.96 -4.88
CA GLN A 635 20.02 20.72 -5.28
C GLN A 635 21.53 20.74 -4.95
N LYS A 636 22.21 21.89 -5.13
CA LYS A 636 23.61 22.06 -4.71
C LYS A 636 23.77 21.92 -3.19
N LEU A 637 22.85 22.48 -2.41
CA LEU A 637 22.84 22.32 -0.95
C LEU A 637 22.68 20.85 -0.57
N CYS A 638 21.85 20.08 -1.27
CA CYS A 638 21.71 18.64 -1.06
C CYS A 638 23.03 17.88 -1.30
N ILE A 639 23.75 18.15 -2.39
CA ILE A 639 25.06 17.52 -2.65
C ILE A 639 26.08 17.93 -1.58
N LYS A 640 26.10 19.19 -1.16
CA LYS A 640 26.97 19.67 -0.06
C LYS A 640 26.66 18.94 1.25
N PHE A 641 25.39 18.79 1.59
CA PHE A 641 24.93 18.07 2.77
C PHE A 641 25.39 16.61 2.75
N LEU A 642 25.15 15.88 1.65
CA LEU A 642 25.55 14.48 1.51
C LEU A 642 27.09 14.32 1.56
N ASN A 643 27.84 15.24 0.96
CA ASN A 643 29.29 15.27 1.07
C ASN A 643 29.77 15.40 2.54
N THR A 644 29.07 16.21 3.34
CA THR A 644 29.44 16.53 4.72
C THR A 644 29.03 15.45 5.73
N HIS A 645 27.82 14.91 5.60
CA HIS A 645 27.26 14.02 6.63
C HIS A 645 27.35 12.54 6.29
N LEU A 646 27.37 12.19 5.00
CA LEU A 646 27.36 10.79 4.55
C LEU A 646 28.70 10.35 3.98
N PHE A 647 29.21 11.11 3.00
CA PHE A 647 30.37 10.67 2.26
C PHE A 647 31.65 10.88 3.06
N GLU A 648 31.82 12.02 3.70
CA GLU A 648 32.77 12.14 4.80
C GLU A 648 32.51 11.05 5.84
N THR A 649 33.58 10.49 6.41
CA THR A 649 33.47 9.37 7.35
C THR A 649 32.64 9.83 8.56
N PRO A 650 31.46 9.23 8.82
CA PRO A 650 30.61 9.66 9.92
C PRO A 650 31.12 9.07 11.23
N ASP A 651 32.20 9.64 11.77
CA ASP A 651 32.92 9.10 12.93
C ASP A 651 32.03 8.94 14.17
N TRP A 652 31.04 9.82 14.34
CA TRP A 652 30.08 9.76 15.44
C TRP A 652 29.20 8.49 15.43
N ILE A 653 29.07 7.82 14.28
CA ILE A 653 28.40 6.51 14.18
C ILE A 653 29.36 5.39 14.59
N ILE A 654 30.66 5.57 14.37
CA ILE A 654 31.71 4.57 14.59
C ILE A 654 32.11 4.63 16.07
N GLU A 655 31.17 4.31 16.95
CA GLU A 655 31.36 4.38 18.41
C GLU A 655 31.95 3.07 18.95
N LYS A 656 33.26 3.06 19.20
CA LYS A 656 34.02 1.87 19.63
C LYS A 656 33.40 1.18 20.84
N ASN A 657 32.92 1.95 21.83
CA ASN A 657 32.37 1.37 23.07
C ASN A 657 31.10 0.55 22.84
N ILE A 658 30.33 0.88 21.80
CA ILE A 658 29.16 0.13 21.36
C ILE A 658 29.61 -1.04 20.49
N LEU A 659 30.48 -0.79 19.50
CA LEU A 659 30.91 -1.81 18.55
C LEU A 659 31.56 -3.01 19.24
N ASP A 660 32.43 -2.77 20.23
CA ASP A 660 33.09 -3.81 21.03
C ASP A 660 32.09 -4.73 21.78
N LYS A 661 30.82 -4.32 21.93
CA LYS A 661 29.75 -5.09 22.59
C LYS A 661 28.82 -5.82 21.62
N ILE A 662 28.70 -5.36 20.37
CA ILE A 662 27.66 -5.83 19.45
C ILE A 662 28.18 -6.57 18.21
N GLU A 663 29.47 -6.43 17.87
CA GLU A 663 30.09 -7.12 16.75
C GLU A 663 31.60 -7.31 16.88
N PHE A 664 32.14 -8.41 16.33
CA PHE A 664 33.59 -8.68 16.30
C PHE A 664 34.28 -8.01 15.09
N ALA A 665 33.56 -7.82 13.97
CA ALA A 665 33.98 -7.11 12.77
C ALA A 665 32.75 -6.83 11.89
N GLY A 666 32.76 -5.71 11.15
CA GLY A 666 31.67 -5.43 10.18
C GLY A 666 31.47 -3.96 9.83
N ILE A 667 31.86 -3.04 10.71
CA ILE A 667 31.59 -1.60 10.55
C ILE A 667 32.13 -1.01 9.24
N THR A 668 33.30 -1.45 8.77
CA THR A 668 33.89 -1.00 7.49
C THR A 668 32.99 -1.32 6.29
N ASN A 669 32.41 -2.51 6.24
CA ASN A 669 31.48 -2.91 5.21
C ASN A 669 30.13 -2.21 5.37
N ARG A 670 29.67 -2.01 6.61
CA ARG A 670 28.42 -1.33 6.92
C ARG A 670 28.42 0.12 6.42
N ILE A 671 29.45 0.90 6.76
CA ILE A 671 29.61 2.28 6.27
C ILE A 671 29.72 2.32 4.75
N ARG A 672 30.56 1.45 4.15
CA ARG A 672 30.67 1.33 2.68
C ARG A 672 29.31 1.06 2.03
N SER A 673 28.53 0.13 2.57
CA SER A 673 27.21 -0.24 2.02
C SER A 673 26.25 0.95 2.03
N ILE A 674 26.20 1.70 3.13
CA ILE A 674 25.38 2.91 3.24
C ILE A 674 25.80 3.94 2.20
N GLN A 675 27.08 4.33 2.19
CA GLN A 675 27.59 5.35 1.27
C GLN A 675 27.40 4.96 -0.19
N SER A 676 27.71 3.71 -0.54
CA SER A 676 27.56 3.21 -1.92
C SER A 676 26.11 3.12 -2.38
N SER A 677 25.15 2.86 -1.48
CA SER A 677 23.71 2.84 -1.82
C SER A 677 23.22 4.21 -2.30
N TYR A 678 23.52 5.28 -1.56
CA TYR A 678 23.15 6.64 -1.98
C TYR A 678 23.97 7.15 -3.14
N LEU A 679 25.24 6.74 -3.25
CA LEU A 679 26.05 7.04 -4.43
C LEU A 679 25.45 6.43 -5.70
N ASN A 680 25.03 5.16 -5.64
CA ASN A 680 24.36 4.50 -6.74
C ASN A 680 23.02 5.14 -7.07
N SER A 681 22.27 5.59 -6.05
CA SER A 681 21.03 6.35 -6.23
C SER A 681 21.31 7.67 -6.96
N LEU A 682 22.24 8.51 -6.49
CA LEU A 682 22.58 9.80 -7.11
C LEU A 682 22.97 9.65 -8.58
N LEU A 683 23.68 8.56 -8.89
CA LEU A 683 24.15 8.20 -10.22
C LEU A 683 23.21 7.20 -10.91
N ASP A 684 21.92 7.20 -10.59
CA ASP A 684 20.90 6.40 -11.28
C ASP A 684 20.62 6.94 -12.68
N PHE A 685 20.42 6.05 -13.66
CA PHE A 685 20.20 6.45 -15.06
C PHE A 685 18.96 7.34 -15.22
N GLY A 686 17.85 7.03 -14.53
CA GLY A 686 16.63 7.82 -14.62
C GLY A 686 16.79 9.20 -13.96
N ARG A 687 17.54 9.28 -12.85
CA ARG A 687 17.88 10.59 -12.26
C ARG A 687 18.74 11.43 -13.20
N MET A 688 19.76 10.84 -13.81
CA MET A 688 20.60 11.55 -14.77
C MET A 688 19.81 12.01 -16.00
N ALA A 689 18.85 11.21 -16.46
CA ALA A 689 17.92 11.59 -17.53
C ALA A 689 17.14 12.87 -17.19
N ARG A 690 16.54 12.94 -15.99
CA ARG A 690 15.82 14.14 -15.54
C ARG A 690 16.71 15.36 -15.43
N MET A 691 17.96 15.20 -15.03
CA MET A 691 18.90 16.34 -14.96
C MET A 691 19.28 16.86 -16.34
N ILE A 692 19.47 15.97 -17.32
CA ILE A 692 19.71 16.34 -18.73
C ILE A 692 18.48 17.04 -19.31
N GLU A 693 17.28 16.51 -19.08
CA GLU A 693 16.03 17.12 -19.54
C GLU A 693 15.79 18.50 -18.90
N ASN A 694 16.05 18.63 -17.60
CA ASN A 694 15.98 19.92 -16.92
C ASN A 694 16.93 20.96 -17.53
N GLU A 695 18.16 20.56 -17.86
CA GLU A 695 19.12 21.43 -18.56
C GLU A 695 18.64 21.83 -19.95
N ALA A 696 18.07 20.89 -20.72
CA ALA A 696 17.52 21.18 -22.04
C ALA A 696 16.34 22.18 -21.98
N LEU A 697 15.49 22.09 -20.94
CA LEU A 697 14.32 22.94 -20.77
C LEU A 697 14.63 24.30 -20.12
N ASN A 698 15.56 24.33 -19.16
CA ASN A 698 15.78 25.49 -18.28
C ASN A 698 17.19 26.10 -18.39
N GLY A 699 18.07 25.56 -19.23
CA GLY A 699 19.39 26.09 -19.51
C GLY A 699 20.21 26.40 -18.25
N THR A 700 20.67 27.64 -18.11
CA THR A 700 21.50 28.08 -16.98
C THR A 700 20.80 28.01 -15.63
N ASN A 701 19.48 27.96 -15.59
CA ASN A 701 18.70 27.84 -14.35
C ASN A 701 18.69 26.39 -13.82
N ALA A 702 19.08 25.40 -14.63
CA ALA A 702 19.19 24.02 -14.19
C ALA A 702 20.48 23.74 -13.39
N TYR A 703 20.41 22.80 -12.45
CA TYR A 703 21.59 22.13 -11.91
C TYR A 703 21.97 20.99 -12.86
N THR A 704 23.00 21.21 -13.67
CA THR A 704 23.34 20.31 -14.76
C THR A 704 23.96 19.00 -14.26
N LEU A 705 23.86 17.93 -15.05
CA LEU A 705 24.48 16.65 -14.72
C LEU A 705 26.00 16.81 -14.50
N SER A 706 26.66 17.60 -15.34
CA SER A 706 28.08 17.91 -15.23
C SER A 706 28.42 18.63 -13.91
N GLN A 707 27.62 19.63 -13.51
CA GLN A 707 27.81 20.33 -12.23
C GLN A 707 27.67 19.36 -11.04
N MET A 708 26.62 18.54 -11.03
CA MET A 708 26.39 17.54 -9.98
C MET A 708 27.53 16.54 -9.86
N MET A 709 27.98 15.95 -10.98
CA MET A 709 29.08 14.99 -10.96
C MET A 709 30.40 15.62 -10.52
N ASN A 710 30.65 16.88 -10.86
CA ASN A 710 31.84 17.60 -10.41
C ASN A 710 31.80 17.93 -8.92
N ASP A 711 30.68 18.42 -8.40
CA ASP A 711 30.50 18.72 -6.97
C ASP A 711 30.60 17.44 -6.12
N LEU A 712 30.04 16.33 -6.62
CA LEU A 712 30.19 15.01 -6.03
C LEU A 712 31.66 14.55 -6.05
N LYS A 713 32.35 14.63 -7.20
CA LYS A 713 33.79 14.29 -7.32
C LYS A 713 34.61 15.06 -6.29
N LYS A 714 34.42 16.38 -6.19
CA LYS A 714 35.17 17.24 -5.25
C LYS A 714 35.00 16.81 -3.80
N GLY A 715 33.79 16.42 -3.39
CA GLY A 715 33.55 15.93 -2.03
C GLY A 715 34.12 14.53 -1.77
N LEU A 716 33.98 13.61 -2.71
CA LEU A 716 34.49 12.22 -2.60
C LEU A 716 36.02 12.12 -2.59
N TRP A 717 36.70 13.13 -3.16
CA TRP A 717 38.15 13.18 -3.29
C TRP A 717 38.79 14.38 -2.55
N LYS A 718 38.09 14.98 -1.58
CA LYS A 718 38.55 16.18 -0.86
C LYS A 718 39.96 16.02 -0.28
N GLU A 719 40.29 14.82 0.20
CA GLU A 719 41.57 14.49 0.84
C GLU A 719 42.73 14.64 -0.16
N LEU A 720 42.48 14.32 -1.44
CA LEU A 720 43.47 14.42 -2.51
C LEU A 720 43.89 15.88 -2.73
N TYR A 721 42.90 16.80 -2.69
CA TYR A 721 43.12 18.23 -2.91
C TYR A 721 43.71 18.92 -1.67
N LYS A 722 43.28 18.50 -0.48
CA LYS A 722 43.77 19.03 0.81
C LYS A 722 45.06 18.39 1.30
N LYS A 723 45.50 17.30 0.68
CA LYS A 723 46.66 16.49 1.09
C LYS A 723 46.49 15.86 2.48
N GLU A 724 45.26 15.45 2.78
CA GLU A 724 44.91 14.79 4.03
C GLU A 724 45.08 13.27 3.91
N LYS A 725 45.13 12.59 5.06
CA LYS A 725 45.14 11.12 5.13
C LYS A 725 43.82 10.57 4.60
N ILE A 726 43.89 9.54 3.76
CA ILE A 726 42.69 8.83 3.27
C ILE A 726 42.45 7.60 4.13
N ASP A 727 41.48 7.65 5.04
CA ASP A 727 41.13 6.51 5.90
C ASP A 727 40.55 5.32 5.12
N VAL A 728 40.33 4.18 5.79
CA VAL A 728 39.84 2.95 5.13
C VAL A 728 38.42 3.09 4.56
N TYR A 729 37.54 3.85 5.22
CA TYR A 729 36.17 4.10 4.79
C TYR A 729 36.16 4.96 3.53
N ARG A 730 36.97 6.02 3.50
CA ARG A 730 37.16 6.90 2.34
C ARG A 730 37.78 6.17 1.16
N ARG A 731 38.79 5.31 1.40
CA ARG A 731 39.35 4.44 0.35
C ARG A 731 38.30 3.50 -0.24
N ASN A 732 37.42 2.92 0.59
CA ASN A 732 36.33 2.07 0.12
C ASN A 732 35.33 2.84 -0.75
N LEU A 733 34.92 4.03 -0.30
CA LEU A 733 33.99 4.89 -1.03
C LEU A 733 34.55 5.35 -2.38
N GLN A 734 35.82 5.78 -2.42
CA GLN A 734 36.50 6.19 -3.65
C GLN A 734 36.55 5.05 -4.70
N ARG A 735 36.81 3.81 -4.27
CA ARG A 735 36.73 2.64 -5.15
C ARG A 735 35.30 2.36 -5.62
N SER A 736 34.32 2.44 -4.72
CA SER A 736 32.90 2.29 -5.06
C SER A 736 32.45 3.33 -6.10
N TYR A 737 32.93 4.56 -6.01
CA TYR A 737 32.65 5.60 -7.00
C TYR A 737 33.19 5.27 -8.37
N ILE A 738 34.48 4.91 -8.49
CA ILE A 738 35.06 4.55 -9.78
C ILE A 738 34.33 3.33 -10.37
N ASN A 739 33.99 2.33 -9.55
CA ASN A 739 33.22 1.17 -10.00
C ASN A 739 31.82 1.57 -10.50
N ARG A 740 31.15 2.51 -9.84
CA ARG A 740 29.85 3.03 -10.31
C ARG A 740 30.00 3.78 -11.63
N LEU A 741 31.01 4.64 -11.79
CA LEU A 741 31.28 5.30 -13.08
C LEU A 741 31.60 4.28 -14.18
N GLY A 742 32.39 3.24 -13.88
CA GLY A 742 32.64 2.14 -14.81
C GLY A 742 31.37 1.36 -15.19
N TYR A 743 30.43 1.21 -14.26
CA TYR A 743 29.11 0.64 -14.55
C TYR A 743 28.34 1.53 -15.55
N LEU A 744 28.33 2.85 -15.38
CA LEU A 744 27.67 3.78 -16.29
C LEU A 744 28.27 3.74 -17.71
N MET A 745 29.59 3.59 -17.82
CA MET A 745 30.28 3.47 -19.11
C MET A 745 29.91 2.20 -19.87
N LYS A 746 29.56 1.11 -19.17
CA LYS A 746 29.47 -0.25 -19.76
C LYS A 746 28.06 -0.82 -19.87
N ASN A 747 27.09 -0.20 -19.21
CA ASN A 747 25.73 -0.74 -19.11
C ASN A 747 24.70 0.21 -19.74
N GLN A 748 23.49 -0.33 -19.89
CA GLN A 748 22.28 0.39 -20.30
C GLN A 748 21.32 0.45 -19.10
N GLN A 749 20.31 1.31 -19.19
CA GLN A 749 19.24 1.31 -18.20
C GLN A 749 18.38 0.04 -18.38
N GLU A 750 18.28 -0.77 -17.33
CA GLU A 750 17.35 -1.90 -17.30
C GLU A 750 15.95 -1.39 -16.92
N ILE A 751 14.98 -1.55 -17.81
CA ILE A 751 13.57 -1.30 -17.49
C ILE A 751 12.89 -2.65 -17.26
N ARG A 752 12.58 -2.95 -15.99
CA ARG A 752 11.82 -4.16 -15.64
C ARG A 752 10.33 -3.91 -15.88
N SER A 753 9.77 -4.54 -16.91
CA SER A 753 8.34 -4.47 -17.21
C SER A 753 7.51 -5.09 -16.07
N GLY A 754 6.37 -4.45 -15.74
CA GLY A 754 5.40 -4.98 -14.78
C GLY A 754 5.68 -4.71 -13.29
N SER A 755 6.72 -3.94 -12.94
CA SER A 755 6.91 -3.45 -11.56
C SER A 755 6.15 -2.15 -11.34
N TYR A 756 5.49 -1.97 -10.19
CA TYR A 756 4.88 -0.68 -9.79
C TYR A 756 5.91 0.48 -9.88
N TRP A 757 7.16 0.18 -9.52
CA TRP A 757 8.26 1.14 -9.57
C TRP A 757 8.66 1.56 -10.98
N SER A 758 8.26 0.81 -12.03
CA SER A 758 8.59 1.16 -13.42
C SER A 758 7.96 2.49 -13.86
N ASN A 759 6.84 2.89 -13.27
CA ASN A 759 6.18 4.16 -13.55
C ASN A 759 6.94 5.39 -13.01
N TYR A 760 7.91 5.18 -12.11
CA TYR A 760 8.73 6.26 -11.53
C TYR A 760 10.15 6.29 -12.09
N ILE A 761 10.44 5.45 -13.09
CA ILE A 761 11.73 5.41 -13.77
C ILE A 761 11.63 6.29 -15.02
N THR A 762 12.45 7.33 -15.09
CA THR A 762 12.61 8.13 -16.31
C THR A 762 13.43 7.33 -17.32
N PRO A 763 12.87 6.94 -18.47
CA PRO A 763 13.56 6.11 -19.45
C PRO A 763 14.67 6.91 -20.14
N ILE A 764 15.81 6.27 -20.40
CA ILE A 764 16.92 6.86 -21.16
C ILE A 764 17.68 5.82 -21.97
N LYS A 765 18.01 6.18 -23.20
CA LYS A 765 18.93 5.40 -24.05
C LYS A 765 20.36 5.90 -23.81
N VAL A 766 21.12 5.17 -22.99
CA VAL A 766 22.38 5.64 -22.40
C VAL A 766 23.46 5.91 -23.47
N ASP A 767 23.54 5.08 -24.51
CA ASP A 767 24.54 5.15 -25.59
C ASP A 767 24.42 6.38 -26.50
N VAL A 768 23.25 7.02 -26.53
CA VAL A 768 23.00 8.23 -27.33
C VAL A 768 22.66 9.44 -26.46
N SER A 769 23.05 9.40 -25.18
CA SER A 769 22.83 10.48 -24.21
C SER A 769 24.14 11.00 -23.64
N ASP A 770 24.09 12.14 -22.93
CA ASP A 770 25.26 12.74 -22.29
C ASP A 770 25.78 11.98 -21.05
N VAL A 771 25.12 10.90 -20.63
CA VAL A 771 25.54 10.13 -19.47
C VAL A 771 26.97 9.61 -19.63
N ARG A 772 27.31 9.01 -20.78
CA ARG A 772 28.65 8.45 -21.01
C ARG A 772 29.70 9.52 -21.28
N SER A 773 29.37 10.56 -22.04
CA SER A 773 30.31 11.65 -22.36
C SER A 773 30.74 12.39 -21.08
N ILE A 774 29.79 12.74 -20.21
CA ILE A 774 30.07 13.40 -18.92
C ILE A 774 30.80 12.43 -17.97
N THR A 775 30.37 11.16 -17.88
CA THR A 775 31.06 10.16 -17.06
C THR A 775 32.52 9.99 -17.48
N MET A 776 32.79 9.91 -18.78
CA MET A 776 34.14 9.81 -19.34
C MET A 776 34.98 11.03 -18.97
N SER A 777 34.44 12.23 -19.13
CA SER A 777 35.12 13.48 -18.74
C SER A 777 35.53 13.46 -17.25
N VAL A 778 34.62 13.05 -16.37
CA VAL A 778 34.88 12.96 -14.93
C VAL A 778 35.97 11.93 -14.61
N LEU A 779 35.95 10.75 -15.26
CA LEU A 779 36.98 9.72 -15.10
C LEU A 779 38.37 10.21 -15.55
N VAL A 780 38.44 10.89 -16.70
CA VAL A 780 39.69 11.44 -17.25
C VAL A 780 40.27 12.50 -16.31
N ASP A 781 39.43 13.42 -15.83
CA ASP A 781 39.89 14.47 -14.91
C ASP A 781 40.30 13.91 -13.55
N LEU A 782 39.56 12.92 -13.03
CA LEU A 782 39.94 12.24 -11.80
C LEU A 782 41.29 11.51 -11.93
N LYS A 783 41.55 10.84 -13.07
CA LYS A 783 42.85 10.20 -13.32
C LYS A 783 43.99 11.23 -13.30
N LYS A 784 43.79 12.39 -13.94
CA LYS A 784 44.77 13.49 -13.91
C LYS A 784 45.01 13.98 -12.48
N ASP A 785 43.95 14.17 -11.70
CA ASP A 785 44.04 14.57 -10.29
C ASP A 785 44.85 13.54 -9.50
N ILE A 786 44.52 12.25 -9.58
CA ILE A 786 45.22 11.18 -8.84
C ILE A 786 46.71 11.16 -9.22
N LEU A 787 47.05 11.20 -10.51
CA LEU A 787 48.46 11.21 -10.96
C LEU A 787 49.25 12.43 -10.47
N LYS A 788 48.60 13.59 -10.39
CA LYS A 788 49.21 14.83 -9.91
C LYS A 788 49.52 14.77 -8.42
N TYR A 789 48.60 14.25 -7.62
CA TYR A 789 48.70 14.27 -6.16
C TYR A 789 49.33 13.00 -5.55
N SER A 790 49.29 11.85 -6.23
CA SER A 790 49.85 10.58 -5.75
C SER A 790 51.35 10.64 -5.48
N LYS A 791 52.09 11.45 -6.26
CA LYS A 791 53.54 11.69 -6.09
C LYS A 791 53.90 12.27 -4.71
N LYS A 792 52.94 12.81 -3.98
CA LYS A 792 53.14 13.51 -2.70
C LYS A 792 52.74 12.69 -1.47
N TYR A 793 52.16 11.51 -1.65
CA TYR A 793 51.92 10.57 -0.54
C TYR A 793 53.14 9.67 -0.37
N SER A 794 53.69 9.55 0.83
CA SER A 794 54.82 8.66 1.15
C SER A 794 54.37 7.27 1.65
N ASP A 795 53.17 7.19 2.22
CA ASP A 795 52.59 5.95 2.77
C ASP A 795 52.35 4.88 1.68
N LYS A 796 52.87 3.67 1.91
CA LYS A 796 52.82 2.54 0.96
C LYS A 796 51.38 2.09 0.67
N ASN A 797 50.51 2.07 1.68
CA ASN A 797 49.13 1.64 1.52
C ASN A 797 48.29 2.66 0.76
N LEU A 798 48.54 3.96 0.98
CA LEU A 798 47.91 5.04 0.22
C LEU A 798 48.36 5.03 -1.24
N LYS A 799 49.67 4.84 -1.51
CA LYS A 799 50.16 4.67 -2.88
C LYS A 799 49.52 3.48 -3.58
N ALA A 800 49.45 2.33 -2.91
CA ALA A 800 48.82 1.13 -3.46
C ALA A 800 47.34 1.37 -3.81
N HIS A 801 46.60 2.06 -2.92
CA HIS A 801 45.21 2.45 -3.17
C HIS A 801 45.07 3.37 -4.39
N LEU A 802 45.84 4.44 -4.46
CA LEU A 802 45.75 5.41 -5.57
C LEU A 802 46.14 4.77 -6.92
N ASN A 803 47.17 3.92 -6.93
CA ASN A 803 47.55 3.16 -8.13
C ASN A 803 46.44 2.20 -8.56
N TYR A 804 45.83 1.49 -7.61
CA TYR A 804 44.69 0.62 -7.91
C TYR A 804 43.48 1.40 -8.44
N CYS A 805 43.21 2.59 -7.91
CA CYS A 805 42.19 3.49 -8.45
C CYS A 805 42.49 3.91 -9.90
N ILE A 806 43.75 4.17 -10.26
CA ILE A 806 44.15 4.44 -11.65
C ILE A 806 43.80 3.25 -12.55
N GLU A 807 44.09 2.01 -12.11
CA GLU A 807 43.75 0.81 -12.90
C GLU A 807 42.24 0.59 -13.02
N LEU A 808 41.47 0.88 -11.98
CA LEU A 808 40.00 0.86 -12.08
C LEU A 808 39.49 1.88 -13.10
N ILE A 809 40.08 3.08 -13.16
CA ILE A 809 39.72 4.10 -14.16
C ILE A 809 40.12 3.64 -15.56
N ASN A 810 41.31 3.08 -15.75
CA ASN A 810 41.73 2.52 -17.04
C ASN A 810 40.73 1.47 -17.52
N ASN A 811 40.36 0.54 -16.64
CA ASN A 811 39.38 -0.49 -16.94
C ASN A 811 37.98 0.07 -17.24
N ALA A 812 37.57 1.16 -16.58
CA ALA A 812 36.30 1.83 -16.84
C ALA A 812 36.26 2.50 -18.23
N LEU A 813 37.39 3.02 -18.70
CA LEU A 813 37.54 3.70 -20.00
C LEU A 813 37.66 2.73 -21.18
N ILE A 814 37.93 1.44 -20.95
CA ILE A 814 37.87 0.42 -22.00
C ILE A 814 36.40 0.22 -22.40
N THR A 815 36.05 0.73 -23.59
CA THR A 815 34.77 0.43 -24.24
C THR A 815 34.73 -1.06 -24.59
N LYS A 816 33.60 -1.75 -24.34
CA LYS A 816 33.39 -3.10 -24.89
C LYS A 816 33.55 -3.01 -26.41
N THR A 817 34.63 -3.56 -26.94
CA THR A 817 34.65 -3.99 -28.34
C THR A 817 33.55 -5.04 -28.46
N ASN A 818 32.58 -4.77 -29.34
CA ASN A 818 31.51 -5.72 -29.65
C ASN A 818 32.07 -7.07 -30.10
#